data_AF-A0A5J5C639-F1
#
_entry.id   AF-A0A5J5C639-F1
#
_cell.length_a   1.000
_cell.length_b   1.000
_cell.length_c   1.000
_cell.angle_alpha   90.00
_cell.angle_beta   90.00
_cell.angle_gamma   90.00
#
_symmetry.space_group_name_H-M   'P 1'
#
loop_
_entity.id
_entity.type
_entity.pdbx_description
1 polymer ?
#
loop_
_entity_poly.entity_id
_entity_poly.type
_entity_poly.pdbx_seq_one_letter_code
_entity_poly.pdbx_strand_id
1 'polypeptide(L)'
;MAGSGVVTVYGNGAITETTKKSPFSVKVGLAQMLRGGVIMDVVNAEQARLAEEAGACAVMALERVPADIRAQGGVARMSDPQLIKEIKQAVTIPVMAKARIGHFVEAQILEAIGIDYVDESEVLTPADEENHINKHNFAIPFVCGCRNLGEALRRIREGAAMIRTKGEAGTGNVIEAVRHVRSVMGDIRVLRNMDDDEVFAFAKKIAAPYDLVMQTKQLGRLPVVQFAAGGVATPADAALMMQLGCDGVFVGSGVFKSGDPARRARAIVQAVTHYSDPDVLAEVSCGLGEAMVGINLNDDKVERYANSLRCGDDLLLYFGWLRFAVILMPCARVVAIFVATGDICGLAYDLCGWRIFCITQLLQPYMAYLFCSTITWHNSIIDGVGSEVSRLDNRFILGIFIFLTLPTFLIHFSRVKKIDLLAVYSLGEGEGEGMGSYRICVCFTRKFRITEAEPLPDVKEAFKKYSEGGAHMSAEQLRRFLVEIQGESGATIADAERIVEQVLQKRHHIAKFTRHALTLDDFHHYLFSADFNPPIGSQVHHDMSAPLSHYFIYTGHNSYLTGNQLSSDCSDVPIIKALKRGVRVIELDIWPNSTKDDVHVLHGRTLTTPVELIKCLKSIKEHAFSTSPYPVVITLEDHLTQDLQAKVAQMVTQTFGEMLFYPEAECLKEFPSPEDLKYRVILSTKPPKEYLEAKSFKGNNSQKGKDSDEDEWGKEPSDLTAYRESDDKSDSDNNQDDEDNDDSVRISHPAEAPAYRRLIAVHAGKPKGGLKEVLKVEIDKVRRLSLSEQALEKAAESHGTDVVRFTQKNFLRVYPKGTRFNSSNYKPLIGWMHGAQMVAFNMQGYGRSLWLMHGMFRSNGGCGYVKKPDFLMNVGPDNHVFDPKENLPVKKTLKVKVYMGDGWHLDFKQTHFDLYSPPDFYTRVGIAGVPADVTMKKTRKKEDNWTPVWDEEFLFPLTVPELALLRIEVHEYDMSEKDDFAGQSCFPVSELREGIRAVPLFDRKGEKFNSVRLLMRFEFV
;
A
#
# COMPACT_ATOMS: atom_id res chain seq x y z
N MET A 1 20.77 -2.00 2.95
CA MET A 1 19.32 -2.20 3.11
C MET A 1 18.62 -1.58 1.92
N ALA A 2 17.62 -2.22 1.32
CA ALA A 2 16.83 -1.67 0.22
C ALA A 2 15.34 -1.89 0.53
N GLY A 3 14.49 -0.91 0.23
CA GLY A 3 13.11 -0.90 0.68
C GLY A 3 12.17 -1.73 -0.19
N SER A 4 11.34 -2.56 0.42
CA SER A 4 10.06 -3.00 -0.14
C SER A 4 8.98 -1.93 0.11
N GLY A 5 7.93 -1.83 -0.71
CA GLY A 5 7.69 -2.55 -1.96
C GLY A 5 6.31 -2.26 -2.54
N VAL A 6 6.21 -1.22 -3.37
CA VAL A 6 5.05 -0.96 -4.25
C VAL A 6 5.60 -0.52 -5.59
N VAL A 7 5.25 -1.23 -6.67
CA VAL A 7 5.67 -0.85 -8.03
C VAL A 7 4.64 0.13 -8.59
N THR A 8 5.03 1.40 -8.71
CA THR A 8 4.19 2.45 -9.32
C THR A 8 4.19 2.29 -10.85
N VAL A 9 3.36 1.39 -11.38
CA VAL A 9 3.25 1.18 -12.83
C VAL A 9 2.36 2.26 -13.46
N TYR A 10 3.03 3.35 -13.85
CA TYR A 10 2.54 4.54 -14.58
C TYR A 10 1.53 5.47 -13.89
N GLY A 11 1.88 6.76 -13.88
CA GLY A 11 0.95 7.88 -13.81
C GLY A 11 0.94 8.64 -15.14
N ASN A 12 -0.25 9.05 -15.58
CA ASN A 12 -0.54 10.03 -16.65
C ASN A 12 0.24 9.91 -17.98
N GLY A 13 -0.26 9.06 -18.88
CA GLY A 13 -0.25 9.31 -20.32
C GLY A 13 -1.72 9.40 -20.80
N ALA A 14 -2.10 10.46 -21.51
CA ALA A 14 -3.51 10.73 -21.80
C ALA A 14 -4.05 9.89 -22.99
N ILE A 15 -5.02 9.02 -22.71
CA ILE A 15 -6.06 8.62 -23.68
C ILE A 15 -7.41 8.75 -22.95
N THR A 16 -8.27 9.64 -23.44
CA THR A 16 -9.57 9.94 -22.85
C THR A 16 -10.65 9.02 -23.40
N GLU A 17 -11.16 8.09 -22.59
CA GLU A 17 -12.56 7.65 -22.67
C GLU A 17 -12.98 6.86 -21.41
N THR A 18 -14.18 7.14 -20.90
CA THR A 18 -14.64 6.66 -19.57
C THR A 18 -15.77 5.64 -19.65
N THR A 19 -15.45 4.37 -19.89
CA THR A 19 -16.28 3.22 -19.47
C THR A 19 -15.47 1.92 -19.38
N LYS A 20 -15.74 1.10 -18.36
CA LYS A 20 -15.39 -0.34 -18.25
C LYS A 20 -13.94 -0.77 -18.58
N LYS A 21 -12.91 -0.07 -18.10
CA LYS A 21 -11.50 -0.56 -18.16
C LYS A 21 -10.89 -0.66 -16.76
N SER A 22 -10.28 -1.80 -16.45
CA SER A 22 -9.59 -2.05 -15.17
C SER A 22 -8.24 -1.31 -15.10
N PRO A 23 -7.83 -0.73 -13.96
CA PRO A 23 -6.49 -0.16 -13.82
C PRO A 23 -5.39 -1.20 -14.06
N PHE A 24 -4.32 -0.85 -14.78
CA PHE A 24 -3.22 -1.78 -15.10
C PHE A 24 -2.55 -2.35 -13.83
N SER A 25 -2.51 -1.59 -12.74
CA SER A 25 -2.05 -2.05 -11.42
C SER A 25 -2.89 -3.20 -10.83
N VAL A 26 -4.17 -3.32 -11.18
CA VAL A 26 -5.01 -4.48 -10.81
C VAL A 26 -4.61 -5.71 -11.62
N LYS A 27 -4.42 -5.57 -12.95
CA LYS A 27 -3.95 -6.66 -13.82
C LYS A 27 -2.60 -7.22 -13.36
N VAL A 28 -1.66 -6.34 -13.02
CA VAL A 28 -0.34 -6.71 -12.47
C VAL A 28 -0.47 -7.34 -11.08
N GLY A 29 -1.41 -6.89 -10.25
CA GLY A 29 -1.72 -7.51 -8.96
C GLY A 29 -2.24 -8.95 -9.08
N LEU A 30 -3.15 -9.20 -10.03
CA LEU A 30 -3.65 -10.55 -10.33
C LEU A 30 -2.51 -11.47 -10.79
N ALA A 31 -1.69 -11.03 -11.75
CA ALA A 31 -0.54 -11.78 -12.22
C ALA A 31 0.48 -12.10 -11.10
N GLN A 32 0.64 -11.21 -10.11
CA GLN A 32 1.50 -11.43 -8.95
C GLN A 32 1.01 -12.56 -8.02
N MET A 33 -0.27 -12.94 -8.05
CA MET A 33 -0.80 -14.05 -7.24
C MET A 33 -0.30 -15.43 -7.71
N LEU A 34 0.13 -15.57 -8.96
CA LEU A 34 0.61 -16.83 -9.52
C LEU A 34 2.08 -17.14 -9.16
N ARG A 35 2.77 -16.19 -8.50
CA ARG A 35 4.18 -16.25 -8.14
C ARG A 35 4.49 -17.44 -7.22
N GLY A 36 5.55 -18.17 -7.52
CA GLY A 36 5.95 -19.39 -6.81
C GLY A 36 5.19 -20.65 -7.26
N GLY A 37 4.40 -20.57 -8.34
CA GLY A 37 3.63 -21.70 -8.87
C GLY A 37 4.03 -22.17 -10.27
N VAL A 38 3.41 -23.27 -10.69
CA VAL A 38 3.54 -23.88 -12.01
C VAL A 38 2.28 -23.61 -12.83
N ILE A 39 2.44 -23.24 -14.10
CA ILE A 39 1.35 -23.14 -15.07
C ILE A 39 1.48 -24.29 -16.06
N MET A 40 0.44 -25.11 -16.25
CA MET A 40 0.51 -26.31 -17.10
C MET A 40 -0.29 -26.16 -18.40
N ASP A 41 0.34 -26.42 -19.55
CA ASP A 41 -0.33 -26.55 -20.84
C ASP A 41 -1.23 -27.81 -20.84
N VAL A 42 -2.53 -27.68 -21.12
CA VAL A 42 -3.52 -28.79 -21.11
C VAL A 42 -4.37 -28.80 -22.38
N VAL A 43 -4.75 -29.99 -22.86
CA VAL A 43 -5.57 -30.14 -24.09
C VAL A 43 -6.99 -30.67 -23.87
N ASN A 44 -7.38 -30.98 -22.63
CA ASN A 44 -8.75 -31.36 -22.27
C ASN A 44 -9.05 -31.12 -20.78
N ALA A 45 -10.32 -31.30 -20.39
CA ALA A 45 -10.81 -31.15 -19.02
C ALA A 45 -10.19 -32.15 -18.00
N GLU A 46 -9.76 -33.33 -18.45
CA GLU A 46 -9.14 -34.36 -17.60
C GLU A 46 -7.73 -33.97 -17.18
N GLN A 47 -6.92 -33.49 -18.13
CA GLN A 47 -5.59 -32.94 -17.88
C GLN A 47 -5.65 -31.66 -17.03
N ALA A 48 -6.70 -30.85 -17.17
CA ALA A 48 -6.92 -29.69 -16.34
C ALA A 48 -7.09 -30.07 -14.86
N ARG A 49 -7.95 -31.06 -14.55
CA ARG A 49 -8.11 -31.59 -13.19
C ARG A 49 -6.81 -32.19 -12.65
N LEU A 50 -6.11 -33.01 -13.44
CA LEU A 50 -4.83 -33.59 -13.02
C LEU A 50 -3.75 -32.52 -12.74
N ALA A 51 -3.79 -31.37 -13.43
CA ALA A 51 -2.92 -30.23 -13.13
C ALA A 51 -3.30 -29.54 -11.80
N GLU A 52 -4.59 -29.36 -11.54
CA GLU A 52 -5.12 -28.80 -10.28
C GLU A 52 -4.83 -29.72 -9.08
N GLU A 53 -5.12 -31.01 -9.19
CA GLU A 53 -4.75 -32.07 -8.23
C GLU A 53 -3.24 -32.23 -8.03
N ALA A 54 -2.43 -31.71 -8.97
CA ALA A 54 -0.98 -31.66 -8.85
C ALA A 54 -0.46 -30.38 -8.17
N GLY A 55 -1.30 -29.37 -7.95
CA GLY A 55 -0.95 -28.07 -7.37
C GLY A 55 -0.47 -27.02 -8.38
N ALA A 56 -0.89 -27.11 -9.66
CA ALA A 56 -0.68 -26.01 -10.61
C ALA A 56 -1.42 -24.73 -10.14
N CYS A 57 -0.80 -23.55 -10.30
CA CYS A 57 -1.43 -22.29 -9.93
C CYS A 57 -2.35 -21.72 -11.03
N ALA A 58 -2.24 -22.22 -12.26
CA ALA A 58 -3.13 -21.96 -13.39
C ALA A 58 -2.93 -23.03 -14.48
N VAL A 59 -3.85 -23.11 -15.44
CA VAL A 59 -3.72 -23.96 -16.63
C VAL A 59 -3.82 -23.16 -17.92
N MET A 60 -3.17 -23.64 -18.98
CA MET A 60 -3.13 -23.02 -20.31
C MET A 60 -3.83 -23.93 -21.30
N ALA A 61 -5.03 -23.56 -21.73
CA ALA A 61 -5.87 -24.35 -22.64
C ALA A 61 -5.35 -24.30 -24.08
N LEU A 62 -5.19 -25.47 -24.71
CA LEU A 62 -4.70 -25.64 -26.08
C LEU A 62 -5.50 -26.69 -26.86
N GLU A 63 -5.78 -26.45 -28.14
CA GLU A 63 -6.38 -27.45 -29.03
C GLU A 63 -5.45 -28.67 -29.22
N ARG A 64 -4.14 -28.44 -29.32
CA ARG A 64 -3.10 -29.45 -29.60
C ARG A 64 -1.77 -29.10 -28.97
N VAL A 65 -0.90 -30.09 -28.80
CA VAL A 65 0.47 -29.88 -28.32
C VAL A 65 1.30 -29.10 -29.35
N PRO A 66 2.10 -28.09 -28.97
CA PRO A 66 2.91 -27.29 -29.91
C PRO A 66 3.88 -28.08 -30.82
N ALA A 67 4.36 -29.25 -30.37
CA ALA A 67 5.16 -30.15 -31.22
C ALA A 67 4.31 -30.80 -32.32
N ASP A 68 3.12 -31.28 -31.96
CA ASP A 68 2.19 -31.96 -32.88
C ASP A 68 1.64 -30.98 -33.94
N ILE A 69 1.50 -29.69 -33.59
CA ILE A 69 1.16 -28.59 -34.50
C ILE A 69 2.27 -28.39 -35.55
N ARG A 70 3.54 -28.25 -35.12
CA ARG A 70 4.68 -28.03 -36.03
C ARG A 70 4.91 -29.21 -36.97
N ALA A 71 4.78 -30.44 -36.47
CA ALA A 71 4.95 -31.66 -37.25
C ALA A 71 3.94 -31.82 -38.42
N GLN A 72 2.87 -31.02 -38.44
CA GLN A 72 1.83 -31.05 -39.48
C GLN A 72 1.94 -29.90 -40.49
N GLY A 73 2.89 -28.97 -40.34
CA GLY A 73 3.12 -27.86 -41.30
C GLY A 73 1.94 -26.91 -41.50
N GLY A 74 1.04 -26.82 -40.51
CA GLY A 74 -0.24 -26.10 -40.61
C GLY A 74 -0.27 -24.74 -39.91
N VAL A 75 -1.19 -23.87 -40.34
CA VAL A 75 -1.46 -22.57 -39.68
C VAL A 75 -2.09 -22.80 -38.30
N ALA A 76 -1.37 -22.39 -37.25
CA ALA A 76 -1.79 -22.51 -35.86
C ALA A 76 -2.65 -21.31 -35.43
N ARG A 77 -3.76 -21.57 -34.74
CA ARG A 77 -4.80 -20.58 -34.39
C ARG A 77 -5.16 -20.63 -32.89
N MET A 78 -5.94 -19.65 -32.43
CA MET A 78 -6.60 -19.72 -31.11
C MET A 78 -7.43 -21.01 -31.01
N SER A 79 -7.42 -21.62 -29.82
CA SER A 79 -8.16 -22.85 -29.54
C SER A 79 -9.67 -22.63 -29.45
N ASP A 80 -10.46 -23.69 -29.66
CA ASP A 80 -11.92 -23.60 -29.72
C ASP A 80 -12.52 -23.02 -28.41
N PRO A 81 -13.33 -21.94 -28.47
CA PRO A 81 -14.02 -21.40 -27.30
C PRO A 81 -14.88 -22.41 -26.51
N GLN A 82 -15.33 -23.50 -27.13
CA GLN A 82 -16.04 -24.60 -26.46
C GLN A 82 -15.08 -25.41 -25.58
N LEU A 83 -13.93 -25.83 -26.10
CA LEU A 83 -12.89 -26.53 -25.33
C LEU A 83 -12.41 -25.68 -24.14
N ILE A 84 -12.26 -24.37 -24.35
CA ILE A 84 -11.86 -23.44 -23.28
C ILE A 84 -12.94 -23.36 -22.19
N LYS A 85 -14.22 -23.34 -22.54
CA LYS A 85 -15.33 -23.41 -21.57
C LYS A 85 -15.36 -24.72 -20.80
N GLU A 86 -15.14 -25.85 -21.47
CA GLU A 86 -15.11 -27.18 -20.84
C GLU A 86 -13.96 -27.30 -19.84
N ILE A 87 -12.77 -26.78 -20.18
CA ILE A 87 -11.64 -26.68 -19.24
C ILE A 87 -11.99 -25.75 -18.06
N LYS A 88 -12.59 -24.57 -18.32
CA LYS A 88 -13.06 -23.64 -17.27
C LYS A 88 -14.18 -24.17 -16.38
N GLN A 89 -14.93 -25.18 -16.82
CA GLN A 89 -15.95 -25.86 -16.01
C GLN A 89 -15.38 -27.08 -15.26
N ALA A 90 -14.14 -27.47 -15.55
CA ALA A 90 -13.51 -28.65 -14.99
C ALA A 90 -12.59 -28.38 -13.79
N VAL A 91 -12.14 -27.12 -13.60
CA VAL A 91 -11.20 -26.69 -12.54
C VAL A 91 -11.63 -25.39 -11.88
N THR A 92 -11.07 -25.10 -10.71
CA THR A 92 -11.26 -23.84 -9.95
C THR A 92 -10.09 -22.85 -10.14
N ILE A 93 -8.89 -23.35 -10.45
CA ILE A 93 -7.71 -22.52 -10.74
C ILE A 93 -7.85 -21.71 -12.04
N PRO A 94 -7.22 -20.52 -12.15
CA PRO A 94 -7.32 -19.66 -13.33
C PRO A 94 -6.95 -20.36 -14.65
N VAL A 95 -7.74 -20.11 -15.69
CA VAL A 95 -7.51 -20.66 -17.03
C VAL A 95 -7.00 -19.57 -17.96
N MET A 96 -5.94 -19.88 -18.68
CA MET A 96 -5.33 -19.04 -19.71
C MET A 96 -5.62 -19.61 -21.10
N ALA A 97 -5.68 -18.76 -22.12
CA ALA A 97 -5.76 -19.19 -23.52
C ALA A 97 -4.81 -18.38 -24.42
N LYS A 98 -4.36 -18.99 -25.52
CA LYS A 98 -3.43 -18.35 -26.47
C LYS A 98 -4.17 -17.62 -27.59
N ALA A 99 -3.77 -16.38 -27.84
CA ALA A 99 -4.17 -15.59 -29.01
C ALA A 99 -2.95 -15.34 -29.93
N ARG A 100 -3.18 -15.22 -31.24
CA ARG A 100 -2.12 -14.88 -32.21
C ARG A 100 -1.62 -13.45 -31.99
N ILE A 101 -0.32 -13.24 -32.22
CA ILE A 101 0.29 -11.91 -32.17
C ILE A 101 -0.47 -10.96 -33.11
N GLY A 102 -0.86 -9.80 -32.57
CA GLY A 102 -1.64 -8.76 -33.25
C GLY A 102 -3.16 -9.02 -33.35
N HIS A 103 -3.65 -10.25 -33.12
CA HIS A 103 -5.06 -10.61 -33.37
C HIS A 103 -6.00 -10.19 -32.24
N PHE A 104 -6.21 -8.87 -32.07
CA PHE A 104 -7.02 -8.30 -31.00
C PHE A 104 -8.45 -8.87 -30.93
N VAL A 105 -9.03 -9.30 -32.06
CA VAL A 105 -10.36 -9.95 -32.12
C VAL A 105 -10.37 -11.33 -31.46
N GLU A 106 -9.25 -12.07 -31.45
CA GLU A 106 -9.16 -13.33 -30.68
C GLU A 106 -9.19 -13.01 -29.19
N ALA A 107 -8.42 -12.01 -28.74
CA ALA A 107 -8.49 -11.56 -27.36
C ALA A 107 -9.88 -11.02 -26.95
N GLN A 108 -10.65 -10.41 -27.86
CA GLN A 108 -12.04 -10.01 -27.60
C GLN A 108 -12.97 -11.22 -27.41
N ILE A 109 -12.80 -12.29 -28.21
CA ILE A 109 -13.56 -13.54 -28.04
C ILE A 109 -13.20 -14.21 -26.70
N LEU A 110 -11.91 -14.22 -26.34
CA LEU A 110 -11.42 -14.77 -25.08
C LEU A 110 -11.90 -13.96 -23.86
N GLU A 111 -11.93 -12.64 -23.94
CA GLU A 111 -12.55 -11.77 -22.92
C GLU A 111 -14.07 -11.99 -22.82
N ALA A 112 -14.76 -12.22 -23.94
CA ALA A 112 -16.21 -12.47 -23.96
C ALA A 112 -16.63 -13.83 -23.37
N ILE A 113 -15.76 -14.85 -23.42
CA ILE A 113 -15.94 -16.10 -22.64
C ILE A 113 -15.37 -16.00 -21.21
N GLY A 114 -14.89 -14.81 -20.83
CA GLY A 114 -14.40 -14.49 -19.50
C GLY A 114 -13.12 -15.22 -19.13
N ILE A 115 -12.17 -15.44 -20.05
CA ILE A 115 -10.89 -16.07 -19.72
C ILE A 115 -10.15 -15.26 -18.66
N ASP A 116 -9.38 -15.94 -17.79
CA ASP A 116 -8.68 -15.26 -16.69
C ASP A 116 -7.43 -14.53 -17.19
N TYR A 117 -6.74 -15.09 -18.22
CA TYR A 117 -5.59 -14.46 -18.88
C TYR A 117 -5.53 -14.79 -20.39
N VAL A 118 -5.00 -13.88 -21.20
CA VAL A 118 -4.61 -14.14 -22.60
C VAL A 118 -3.09 -14.15 -22.76
N ASP A 119 -2.55 -15.23 -23.31
CA ASP A 119 -1.15 -15.30 -23.78
C ASP A 119 -1.08 -14.88 -25.25
N GLU A 120 -0.53 -13.70 -25.52
CA GLU A 120 -0.23 -13.27 -26.89
C GLU A 120 1.05 -14.01 -27.34
N SER A 121 0.87 -15.05 -28.16
CA SER A 121 1.81 -16.17 -28.21
C SER A 121 2.48 -16.36 -29.56
N GLU A 122 3.82 -16.38 -29.54
CA GLU A 122 4.69 -16.75 -30.67
C GLU A 122 4.59 -18.23 -31.06
N VAL A 123 3.84 -19.03 -30.30
CA VAL A 123 3.61 -20.46 -30.56
C VAL A 123 2.53 -20.66 -31.62
N LEU A 124 1.66 -19.67 -31.83
CA LEU A 124 0.67 -19.65 -32.90
C LEU A 124 1.23 -18.87 -34.11
N THR A 125 0.69 -19.10 -35.31
CA THR A 125 1.07 -18.32 -36.50
C THR A 125 0.67 -16.86 -36.27
N PRO A 126 1.56 -15.86 -36.43
CA PRO A 126 1.21 -14.45 -36.26
C PRO A 126 0.04 -14.04 -37.16
N ALA A 127 -0.75 -13.06 -36.71
CA ALA A 127 -1.79 -12.44 -37.54
C ALA A 127 -1.36 -11.07 -38.08
N ASP A 128 -0.51 -10.38 -37.31
CA ASP A 128 0.25 -9.21 -37.70
C ASP A 128 1.73 -9.51 -37.35
N GLU A 129 2.65 -9.24 -38.27
CA GLU A 129 4.09 -9.45 -38.07
C GLU A 129 4.80 -8.20 -37.51
N GLU A 130 4.17 -7.03 -37.61
CA GLU A 130 4.70 -5.73 -37.16
C GLU A 130 4.15 -5.36 -35.78
N ASN A 131 2.85 -5.57 -35.55
CA ASN A 131 2.14 -5.03 -34.39
C ASN A 131 1.73 -6.10 -33.36
N HIS A 132 1.95 -5.77 -32.08
CA HIS A 132 1.36 -6.48 -30.94
C HIS A 132 0.03 -5.84 -30.51
N ILE A 133 -0.85 -6.63 -29.91
CA ILE A 133 -2.14 -6.17 -29.35
C ILE A 133 -1.92 -5.05 -28.33
N ASN A 134 -2.71 -3.97 -28.40
CA ASN A 134 -2.74 -2.95 -27.36
C ASN A 134 -3.58 -3.43 -26.16
N LYS A 135 -2.90 -3.94 -25.12
CA LYS A 135 -3.49 -4.68 -23.99
C LYS A 135 -4.18 -3.76 -22.97
N HIS A 136 -3.98 -2.44 -23.08
CA HIS A 136 -4.72 -1.42 -22.33
C HIS A 136 -6.17 -1.26 -22.78
N ASN A 137 -6.56 -1.83 -23.93
CA ASN A 137 -7.95 -1.76 -24.41
C ASN A 137 -8.91 -2.76 -23.76
N PHE A 138 -8.39 -3.75 -23.04
CA PHE A 138 -9.13 -4.85 -22.42
C PHE A 138 -9.25 -4.65 -20.90
N ALA A 139 -10.16 -5.36 -20.25
CA ALA A 139 -10.19 -5.53 -18.79
C ALA A 139 -9.32 -6.73 -18.34
N ILE A 140 -9.20 -7.78 -19.15
CA ILE A 140 -8.39 -8.97 -18.81
C ILE A 140 -6.86 -8.70 -18.79
N PRO A 141 -6.08 -9.41 -17.94
CA PRO A 141 -4.62 -9.40 -17.97
C PRO A 141 -4.03 -10.19 -19.15
N PHE A 142 -2.83 -9.79 -19.58
CA PHE A 142 -2.11 -10.43 -20.68
C PHE A 142 -0.73 -10.96 -20.26
N VAL A 143 -0.38 -12.12 -20.81
CA VAL A 143 0.94 -12.75 -20.77
C VAL A 143 1.62 -12.53 -22.13
N CYS A 144 2.93 -12.30 -22.16
CA CYS A 144 3.71 -12.21 -23.40
C CYS A 144 5.09 -12.87 -23.28
N GLY A 145 5.56 -13.47 -24.38
CA GLY A 145 6.92 -13.97 -24.51
C GLY A 145 7.97 -12.87 -24.75
N CYS A 146 9.16 -13.00 -24.15
CA CYS A 146 10.37 -12.21 -24.48
C CYS A 146 11.63 -13.08 -24.67
N ARG A 147 12.59 -12.63 -25.50
CA ARG A 147 13.96 -13.21 -25.56
C ARG A 147 15.01 -12.43 -24.75
N ASN A 148 14.79 -11.15 -24.50
CA ASN A 148 15.74 -10.20 -23.92
C ASN A 148 15.00 -9.09 -23.16
N LEU A 149 15.72 -8.27 -22.38
CA LEU A 149 15.11 -7.19 -21.59
C LEU A 149 14.37 -6.17 -22.46
N GLY A 150 14.90 -5.85 -23.64
CA GLY A 150 14.25 -4.92 -24.58
C GLY A 150 12.85 -5.36 -24.99
N GLU A 151 12.69 -6.62 -25.39
CA GLU A 151 11.37 -7.20 -25.68
C GLU A 151 10.44 -7.15 -24.47
N ALA A 152 10.92 -7.55 -23.28
CA ALA A 152 10.11 -7.57 -22.07
C ALA A 152 9.51 -6.19 -21.75
N LEU A 153 10.34 -5.14 -21.76
CA LEU A 153 9.89 -3.78 -21.43
C LEU A 153 8.95 -3.19 -22.51
N ARG A 154 9.14 -3.53 -23.80
CA ARG A 154 8.17 -3.15 -24.85
C ARG A 154 6.79 -3.80 -24.62
N ARG A 155 6.74 -5.10 -24.33
CA ARG A 155 5.48 -5.80 -24.02
C ARG A 155 4.79 -5.25 -22.76
N ILE A 156 5.55 -4.90 -21.71
CA ILE A 156 5.00 -4.24 -20.50
C ILE A 156 4.38 -2.87 -20.86
N ARG A 157 5.03 -2.07 -21.71
CA ARG A 157 4.49 -0.76 -22.14
C ARG A 157 3.17 -0.89 -22.90
N GLU A 158 2.99 -1.94 -23.69
CA GLU A 158 1.73 -2.27 -24.36
C GLU A 158 0.62 -2.76 -23.40
N GLY A 159 0.95 -3.05 -22.14
CA GLY A 159 0.02 -3.48 -21.10
C GLY A 159 0.10 -4.97 -20.72
N ALA A 160 1.21 -5.67 -20.99
CA ALA A 160 1.42 -7.03 -20.51
C ALA A 160 1.58 -7.05 -18.98
N ALA A 161 0.77 -7.86 -18.30
CA ALA A 161 0.74 -7.99 -16.84
C ALA A 161 1.67 -9.10 -16.32
N MET A 162 2.10 -10.00 -17.20
CA MET A 162 3.10 -11.04 -16.96
C MET A 162 4.03 -11.14 -18.17
N ILE A 163 5.31 -11.38 -17.93
CA ILE A 163 6.27 -11.75 -18.96
C ILE A 163 6.70 -13.21 -18.74
N ARG A 164 6.77 -13.98 -19.82
CA ARG A 164 7.43 -15.29 -19.84
C ARG A 164 8.60 -15.29 -20.83
N THR A 165 9.57 -16.18 -20.68
CA THR A 165 10.56 -16.38 -21.76
C THR A 165 9.92 -16.99 -22.99
N LYS A 166 10.46 -16.68 -24.18
CA LYS A 166 10.23 -17.49 -25.39
C LYS A 166 11.12 -18.73 -25.30
N GLY A 167 10.58 -19.90 -25.61
CA GLY A 167 11.32 -21.15 -25.58
C GLY A 167 10.64 -22.21 -26.43
N GLU A 168 11.37 -23.26 -26.79
CA GLU A 168 10.85 -24.31 -27.66
C GLU A 168 9.88 -25.23 -26.91
N ALA A 169 8.61 -24.85 -26.89
CA ALA A 169 7.53 -25.67 -26.37
C ALA A 169 7.51 -27.05 -27.08
N GLY A 170 7.49 -28.13 -26.29
CA GLY A 170 7.41 -29.51 -26.78
C GLY A 170 8.73 -30.23 -27.06
N THR A 171 9.91 -29.60 -26.96
CA THR A 171 11.20 -30.30 -27.20
C THR A 171 11.78 -30.98 -25.95
N GLY A 172 11.36 -30.56 -24.76
CA GLY A 172 11.95 -31.01 -23.49
C GLY A 172 13.38 -30.50 -23.24
N ASN A 173 13.83 -29.49 -24.00
CA ASN A 173 15.18 -28.95 -23.90
C ASN A 173 15.18 -27.53 -23.30
N VAL A 174 15.58 -27.41 -22.03
CA VAL A 174 15.57 -26.16 -21.26
C VAL A 174 16.59 -25.10 -21.72
N ILE A 175 17.51 -25.41 -22.64
CA ILE A 175 18.61 -24.51 -23.05
C ILE A 175 18.11 -23.14 -23.55
N GLU A 176 17.00 -23.11 -24.29
CA GLU A 176 16.43 -21.85 -24.80
C GLU A 176 15.86 -20.98 -23.66
N ALA A 177 15.18 -21.58 -22.68
CA ALA A 177 14.71 -20.87 -21.50
C ALA A 177 15.91 -20.36 -20.67
N VAL A 178 16.91 -21.21 -20.40
CA VAL A 178 18.17 -20.80 -19.73
C VAL A 178 18.80 -19.61 -20.43
N ARG A 179 18.88 -19.60 -21.77
CA ARG A 179 19.49 -18.50 -22.54
C ARG A 179 18.73 -17.19 -22.37
N HIS A 180 17.41 -17.21 -22.52
CA HIS A 180 16.60 -15.98 -22.45
C HIS A 180 16.47 -15.46 -21.01
N VAL A 181 16.33 -16.33 -19.99
CA VAL A 181 16.40 -15.92 -18.57
C VAL A 181 17.76 -15.29 -18.26
N ARG A 182 18.88 -15.91 -18.70
CA ARG A 182 20.22 -15.36 -18.50
C ARG A 182 20.46 -14.05 -19.25
N SER A 183 19.83 -13.82 -20.41
CA SER A 183 19.85 -12.53 -21.11
C SER A 183 19.14 -11.46 -20.28
N VAL A 184 17.85 -11.66 -19.97
CA VAL A 184 17.03 -10.68 -19.22
C VAL A 184 17.67 -10.36 -17.87
N MET A 185 18.01 -11.37 -17.07
CA MET A 185 18.64 -11.17 -15.76
C MET A 185 20.09 -10.68 -15.87
N GLY A 186 20.76 -10.90 -17.01
CA GLY A 186 22.08 -10.34 -17.31
C GLY A 186 22.01 -8.84 -17.54
N ASP A 187 21.13 -8.41 -18.44
CA ASP A 187 20.84 -7.00 -18.74
C ASP A 187 20.44 -6.24 -17.46
N ILE A 188 19.59 -6.83 -16.62
CA ILE A 188 19.17 -6.23 -15.32
C ILE A 188 20.36 -6.10 -14.35
N ARG A 189 21.25 -7.10 -14.26
CA ARG A 189 22.46 -7.01 -13.41
C ARG A 189 23.44 -5.94 -13.90
N VAL A 190 23.56 -5.72 -15.21
CA VAL A 190 24.38 -4.64 -15.77
C VAL A 190 23.74 -3.28 -15.46
N LEU A 191 22.48 -3.10 -15.84
CA LEU A 191 21.70 -1.87 -15.65
C LEU A 191 21.70 -1.37 -14.19
N ARG A 192 21.57 -2.29 -13.23
CA ARG A 192 21.58 -1.99 -11.78
C ARG A 192 22.89 -1.38 -11.28
N ASN A 193 24.02 -1.62 -11.96
CA ASN A 193 25.35 -1.16 -11.56
C ASN A 193 25.93 -0.06 -12.46
N MET A 194 25.22 0.33 -13.52
CA MET A 194 25.54 1.53 -14.31
C MET A 194 25.29 2.81 -13.51
N ASP A 195 25.89 3.93 -13.91
CA ASP A 195 25.48 5.26 -13.44
C ASP A 195 24.14 5.68 -14.07
N ASP A 196 23.46 6.70 -13.53
CA ASP A 196 22.13 7.11 -14.03
C ASP A 196 22.16 7.79 -15.41
N ASP A 197 23.23 8.53 -15.72
CA ASP A 197 23.43 9.16 -17.03
C ASP A 197 23.62 8.12 -18.16
N GLU A 198 24.23 6.95 -17.85
CA GLU A 198 24.41 5.86 -18.81
C GLU A 198 23.08 5.20 -19.22
N VAL A 199 22.04 5.30 -18.38
CA VAL A 199 20.77 4.59 -18.59
C VAL A 199 20.05 5.08 -19.84
N PHE A 200 20.21 6.36 -20.23
CA PHE A 200 19.67 6.88 -21.48
C PHE A 200 20.27 6.16 -22.70
N ALA A 201 21.59 5.94 -22.70
CA ALA A 201 22.29 5.21 -23.76
C ALA A 201 21.92 3.72 -23.75
N PHE A 202 21.80 3.11 -22.56
CA PHE A 202 21.38 1.71 -22.41
C PHE A 202 19.95 1.48 -22.91
N ALA A 203 18.99 2.33 -22.51
CA ALA A 203 17.59 2.25 -22.95
C ALA A 203 17.47 2.34 -24.48
N LYS A 204 18.23 3.24 -25.12
CA LYS A 204 18.33 3.34 -26.58
C LYS A 204 18.93 2.07 -27.19
N LYS A 205 20.02 1.53 -26.61
CA LYS A 205 20.69 0.30 -27.08
C LYS A 205 19.76 -0.93 -27.11
N ILE A 206 18.90 -1.09 -26.10
CA ILE A 206 17.92 -2.22 -26.05
C ILE A 206 16.56 -1.88 -26.69
N ALA A 207 16.41 -0.68 -27.25
CA ALA A 207 15.18 -0.11 -27.80
C ALA A 207 13.98 -0.20 -26.83
N ALA A 208 14.18 0.14 -25.56
CA ALA A 208 13.16 0.08 -24.51
C ALA A 208 12.75 1.47 -23.99
N PRO A 209 11.51 1.62 -23.49
CA PRO A 209 11.08 2.85 -22.82
C PRO A 209 11.95 3.18 -21.60
N TYR A 210 12.59 4.36 -21.60
CA TYR A 210 13.51 4.79 -20.54
C TYR A 210 12.88 4.77 -19.14
N ASP A 211 11.58 5.10 -19.04
CA ASP A 211 10.82 5.05 -17.79
C ASP A 211 10.77 3.63 -17.17
N LEU A 212 10.53 2.59 -17.97
CA LEU A 212 10.61 1.19 -17.53
C LEU A 212 12.04 0.72 -17.27
N VAL A 213 13.02 1.24 -18.01
CA VAL A 213 14.43 0.92 -17.76
C VAL A 213 14.87 1.49 -16.40
N MET A 214 14.56 2.74 -16.09
CA MET A 214 14.80 3.32 -14.76
C MET A 214 14.05 2.59 -13.65
N GLN A 215 12.78 2.23 -13.87
CA GLN A 215 12.03 1.43 -12.90
C GLN A 215 12.66 0.04 -12.69
N THR A 216 13.12 -0.63 -13.76
CA THR A 216 13.81 -1.93 -13.69
C THR A 216 15.15 -1.82 -12.95
N LYS A 217 15.90 -0.72 -13.15
CA LYS A 217 17.12 -0.39 -12.40
C LYS A 217 16.86 -0.30 -10.91
N GLN A 218 15.86 0.51 -10.52
CA GLN A 218 15.48 0.77 -9.12
C GLN A 218 14.98 -0.50 -8.41
N LEU A 219 14.21 -1.34 -9.11
CA LEU A 219 13.69 -2.60 -8.57
C LEU A 219 14.72 -3.74 -8.55
N GLY A 220 15.72 -3.69 -9.43
CA GLY A 220 16.65 -4.81 -9.67
C GLY A 220 15.99 -6.06 -10.26
N ARG A 221 14.79 -5.92 -10.83
CA ARG A 221 13.96 -6.96 -11.50
C ARG A 221 12.95 -6.30 -12.44
N LEU A 222 12.23 -7.09 -13.25
CA LEU A 222 11.14 -6.57 -14.08
C LEU A 222 10.00 -5.95 -13.21
N PRO A 223 9.28 -4.92 -13.72
CA PRO A 223 8.10 -4.34 -13.04
C PRO A 223 6.93 -5.30 -12.83
N VAL A 224 6.86 -6.37 -13.64
CA VAL A 224 5.86 -7.45 -13.56
C VAL A 224 6.55 -8.79 -13.29
N VAL A 225 5.78 -9.84 -13.01
CA VAL A 225 6.34 -11.19 -12.78
C VAL A 225 6.95 -11.81 -14.04
N GLN A 226 8.07 -12.51 -13.84
CA GLN A 226 8.86 -13.16 -14.90
C GLN A 226 8.82 -14.69 -14.79
N PHE A 227 8.09 -15.36 -15.67
CA PHE A 227 8.03 -16.83 -15.72
C PHE A 227 9.05 -17.40 -16.72
N ALA A 228 9.56 -18.60 -16.46
CA ALA A 228 10.26 -19.37 -17.50
C ALA A 228 9.25 -20.17 -18.33
N ALA A 229 9.44 -20.26 -19.64
CA ALA A 229 8.64 -21.14 -20.51
C ALA A 229 9.49 -21.79 -21.62
N GLY A 230 9.08 -23.00 -22.00
CA GLY A 230 9.75 -23.86 -22.98
C GLY A 230 10.80 -24.76 -22.34
N GLY A 231 10.85 -26.02 -22.77
CA GLY A 231 11.91 -26.96 -22.40
C GLY A 231 11.96 -27.49 -20.96
N VAL A 232 11.23 -26.90 -20.00
CA VAL A 232 11.14 -27.41 -18.61
C VAL A 232 10.50 -28.80 -18.61
N ALA A 233 11.26 -29.83 -18.24
CA ALA A 233 10.86 -31.24 -18.38
C ALA A 233 10.95 -32.07 -17.09
N THR A 234 11.77 -31.63 -16.13
CA THR A 234 12.05 -32.32 -14.87
C THR A 234 11.91 -31.37 -13.67
N PRO A 235 11.78 -31.91 -12.44
CA PRO A 235 11.92 -31.14 -11.21
C PRO A 235 13.19 -30.27 -11.18
N ALA A 236 14.32 -30.81 -11.66
CA ALA A 236 15.60 -30.10 -11.72
C ALA A 236 15.60 -28.92 -12.71
N ASP A 237 14.94 -29.04 -13.87
CA ASP A 237 14.78 -27.92 -14.81
C ASP A 237 13.96 -26.79 -14.19
N ALA A 238 12.87 -27.15 -13.50
CA ALA A 238 11.98 -26.18 -12.86
C ALA A 238 12.71 -25.45 -11.72
N ALA A 239 13.41 -26.19 -10.85
CA ALA A 239 14.24 -25.62 -9.80
C ALA A 239 15.35 -24.71 -10.37
N LEU A 240 16.02 -25.12 -11.45
CA LEU A 240 17.02 -24.30 -12.16
C LEU A 240 16.43 -22.98 -12.66
N MET A 241 15.21 -22.96 -13.19
CA MET A 241 14.56 -21.72 -13.62
C MET A 241 14.31 -20.76 -12.45
N MET A 242 13.84 -21.29 -11.31
CA MET A 242 13.64 -20.49 -10.09
C MET A 242 14.97 -19.96 -9.54
N GLN A 243 16.02 -20.80 -9.47
CA GLN A 243 17.36 -20.38 -9.04
C GLN A 243 18.00 -19.33 -9.97
N LEU A 244 17.66 -19.32 -11.26
CA LEU A 244 18.10 -18.27 -12.20
C LEU A 244 17.32 -16.94 -12.04
N GLY A 245 16.33 -16.88 -11.16
CA GLY A 245 15.59 -15.67 -10.78
C GLY A 245 14.25 -15.51 -11.47
N CYS A 246 13.59 -16.59 -11.88
CA CYS A 246 12.19 -16.56 -12.29
C CYS A 246 11.22 -16.54 -11.10
N ASP A 247 10.05 -15.97 -11.33
CA ASP A 247 8.92 -15.90 -10.39
C ASP A 247 7.98 -17.13 -10.48
N GLY A 248 8.20 -18.03 -11.44
CA GLY A 248 7.41 -19.24 -11.69
C GLY A 248 7.79 -19.90 -13.03
N VAL A 249 7.13 -21.01 -13.39
CA VAL A 249 7.43 -21.76 -14.64
C VAL A 249 6.18 -22.21 -15.40
N PHE A 250 6.28 -22.31 -16.72
CA PHE A 250 5.33 -22.99 -17.60
C PHE A 250 5.84 -24.40 -17.94
N VAL A 251 5.01 -25.41 -17.72
CA VAL A 251 5.27 -26.82 -18.08
C VAL A 251 4.42 -27.21 -19.28
N GLY A 252 5.07 -27.74 -20.31
CA GLY A 252 4.38 -28.18 -21.53
C GLY A 252 3.59 -29.48 -21.34
N SER A 253 2.55 -29.67 -22.16
CA SER A 253 1.62 -30.82 -22.10
C SER A 253 2.25 -32.20 -22.31
N GLY A 254 3.56 -32.29 -22.55
CA GLY A 254 4.33 -33.52 -22.47
C GLY A 254 4.29 -34.20 -21.10
N VAL A 255 3.98 -33.48 -20.02
CA VAL A 255 3.78 -34.08 -18.68
C VAL A 255 2.66 -35.12 -18.66
N PHE A 256 1.58 -34.86 -19.41
CA PHE A 256 0.46 -35.79 -19.62
C PHE A 256 0.75 -36.92 -20.63
N LYS A 257 1.92 -36.89 -21.30
CA LYS A 257 2.43 -37.97 -22.15
C LYS A 257 3.51 -38.82 -21.44
N SER A 258 3.68 -38.68 -20.12
CA SER A 258 4.64 -39.47 -19.32
C SER A 258 3.99 -40.70 -18.67
N GLY A 259 4.80 -41.66 -18.19
CA GLY A 259 4.30 -42.92 -17.63
C GLY A 259 3.54 -42.81 -16.30
N ASP A 260 3.72 -41.71 -15.57
CA ASP A 260 2.89 -41.31 -14.41
C ASP A 260 2.76 -39.78 -14.40
N PRO A 261 1.73 -39.23 -15.09
CA PRO A 261 1.53 -37.80 -15.17
C PRO A 261 1.29 -37.14 -13.81
N ALA A 262 0.53 -37.80 -12.92
CA ALA A 262 0.11 -37.23 -11.64
C ALA A 262 1.30 -37.06 -10.69
N ARG A 263 2.16 -38.09 -10.59
CA ARG A 263 3.41 -38.01 -9.81
C ARG A 263 4.39 -37.01 -10.42
N ARG A 264 4.54 -36.98 -11.74
CA ARG A 264 5.47 -36.06 -12.42
C ARG A 264 5.03 -34.60 -12.30
N ALA A 265 3.74 -34.32 -12.44
CA ALA A 265 3.18 -32.99 -12.26
C ALA A 265 3.39 -32.50 -10.81
N ARG A 266 3.03 -33.31 -9.80
CA ARG A 266 3.30 -33.01 -8.38
C ARG A 266 4.78 -32.77 -8.09
N ALA A 267 5.66 -33.60 -8.62
CA ALA A 267 7.10 -33.46 -8.40
C ALA A 267 7.67 -32.14 -8.97
N ILE A 268 7.14 -31.66 -10.11
CA ILE A 268 7.54 -30.36 -10.68
C ILE A 268 6.99 -29.20 -9.85
N VAL A 269 5.74 -29.28 -9.35
CA VAL A 269 5.17 -28.28 -8.43
C VAL A 269 5.99 -28.18 -7.15
N GLN A 270 6.24 -29.32 -6.48
CA GLN A 270 7.06 -29.38 -5.27
C GLN A 270 8.48 -28.82 -5.50
N ALA A 271 9.09 -29.08 -6.65
CA ALA A 271 10.40 -28.52 -6.99
C ALA A 271 10.42 -27.03 -7.34
N VAL A 272 9.27 -26.41 -7.63
CA VAL A 272 9.14 -24.95 -7.72
C VAL A 272 8.95 -24.34 -6.33
N THR A 273 8.23 -25.01 -5.43
CA THR A 273 8.08 -24.59 -4.03
C THR A 273 9.40 -24.71 -3.25
N HIS A 274 10.10 -25.83 -3.40
CA HIS A 274 11.32 -26.19 -2.66
C HIS A 274 12.61 -26.05 -3.52
N TYR A 275 12.61 -25.13 -4.48
CA TYR A 275 13.64 -24.98 -5.52
C TYR A 275 15.10 -24.75 -5.03
N SER A 276 15.28 -24.45 -3.76
CA SER A 276 16.58 -24.21 -3.12
C SER A 276 17.06 -25.34 -2.20
N ASP A 277 16.26 -26.40 -2.03
CA ASP A 277 16.52 -27.50 -1.11
C ASP A 277 17.00 -28.75 -1.88
N PRO A 278 18.29 -29.12 -1.82
CA PRO A 278 18.81 -30.25 -2.60
C PRO A 278 18.24 -31.61 -2.18
N ASP A 279 17.85 -31.76 -0.91
CA ASP A 279 17.39 -33.04 -0.36
C ASP A 279 15.93 -33.31 -0.78
N VAL A 280 15.07 -32.29 -0.68
CA VAL A 280 13.69 -32.36 -1.24
C VAL A 280 13.74 -32.51 -2.76
N LEU A 281 14.63 -31.80 -3.46
CA LEU A 281 14.79 -31.94 -4.91
C LEU A 281 15.28 -33.32 -5.33
N ALA A 282 16.10 -33.99 -4.51
CA ALA A 282 16.48 -35.38 -4.73
C ALA A 282 15.28 -36.31 -4.52
N GLU A 283 14.53 -36.17 -3.42
CA GLU A 283 13.36 -36.99 -3.10
C GLU A 283 12.29 -36.91 -4.20
N VAL A 284 11.86 -35.70 -4.60
CA VAL A 284 10.81 -35.56 -5.63
C VAL A 284 11.29 -35.96 -7.03
N SER A 285 12.60 -36.06 -7.25
CA SER A 285 13.16 -36.60 -8.50
C SER A 285 13.17 -38.14 -8.54
N CYS A 286 12.96 -38.82 -7.41
CA CYS A 286 12.98 -40.29 -7.36
C CYS A 286 11.70 -40.93 -7.92
N GLY A 287 11.88 -41.95 -8.78
CA GLY A 287 10.82 -42.88 -9.18
C GLY A 287 9.74 -42.33 -10.12
N LEU A 288 10.03 -41.28 -10.90
CA LEU A 288 9.07 -40.60 -11.78
C LEU A 288 8.65 -41.36 -13.06
N GLY A 289 9.05 -42.63 -13.21
CA GLY A 289 8.84 -43.41 -14.42
C GLY A 289 9.63 -42.88 -15.64
N GLU A 290 9.25 -43.33 -16.83
CA GLU A 290 9.94 -42.99 -18.08
C GLU A 290 10.00 -41.49 -18.35
N ALA A 291 11.11 -41.02 -18.93
CA ALA A 291 11.32 -39.63 -19.28
C ALA A 291 10.34 -39.17 -20.36
N MET A 292 9.98 -37.89 -20.34
CA MET A 292 9.08 -37.32 -21.35
C MET A 292 9.76 -37.32 -22.72
N VAL A 293 9.01 -37.68 -23.76
CA VAL A 293 9.53 -37.79 -25.14
C VAL A 293 9.87 -36.40 -25.68
N GLY A 294 11.15 -36.05 -25.65
CA GLY A 294 11.69 -34.82 -26.23
C GLY A 294 12.18 -35.02 -27.67
N ILE A 295 11.98 -34.02 -28.52
CA ILE A 295 12.52 -33.98 -29.90
C ILE A 295 13.89 -33.30 -29.87
N ASN A 296 14.88 -33.94 -30.49
CA ASN A 296 16.27 -33.52 -30.42
C ASN A 296 16.57 -32.36 -31.40
N LEU A 297 17.40 -31.38 -31.00
CA LEU A 297 17.63 -30.13 -31.76
C LEU A 297 18.38 -30.31 -33.11
N ASN A 298 18.78 -31.55 -33.41
CA ASN A 298 19.51 -31.98 -34.60
C ASN A 298 18.69 -32.98 -35.46
N ASP A 299 17.39 -33.15 -35.22
CA ASP A 299 16.50 -33.89 -36.14
C ASP A 299 16.09 -32.96 -37.29
N ASP A 300 16.23 -33.42 -38.54
CA ASP A 300 15.95 -32.64 -39.76
C ASP A 300 14.48 -32.18 -39.89
N LYS A 301 13.59 -32.65 -39.00
CA LYS A 301 12.17 -32.25 -38.92
C LYS A 301 11.92 -30.97 -38.09
N VAL A 302 12.95 -30.36 -37.50
CA VAL A 302 12.78 -29.16 -36.65
C VAL A 302 12.88 -27.87 -37.47
N GLU A 303 11.72 -27.33 -37.87
CA GLU A 303 11.64 -26.02 -38.54
C GLU A 303 12.01 -24.85 -37.59
N ARG A 304 13.18 -24.24 -37.84
CA ARG A 304 13.74 -23.17 -37.00
C ARG A 304 13.17 -21.79 -37.34
N TYR A 305 12.04 -21.44 -36.74
CA TYR A 305 11.45 -20.08 -36.80
C TYR A 305 12.25 -19.04 -36.00
N ALA A 306 13.45 -18.74 -36.50
CA ALA A 306 14.38 -17.72 -36.00
C ALA A 306 14.65 -16.58 -37.00
N ASN A 307 14.18 -16.69 -38.25
CA ASN A 307 14.52 -15.75 -39.34
C ASN A 307 13.33 -15.01 -39.99
N SER A 308 12.07 -15.32 -39.67
CA SER A 308 10.90 -14.54 -40.11
C SER A 308 10.65 -13.33 -39.20
N LEU A 309 11.65 -12.44 -39.13
CA LEU A 309 11.56 -11.05 -38.64
C LEU A 309 12.84 -10.30 -39.05
N ARG A 310 13.15 -10.33 -40.36
CA ARG A 310 14.19 -9.53 -41.01
C ARG A 310 13.59 -8.67 -42.13
N CYS A 311 12.85 -7.65 -41.72
CA CYS A 311 12.48 -6.50 -42.54
C CYS A 311 12.71 -5.24 -41.66
N GLY A 312 13.36 -4.17 -42.11
CA GLY A 312 14.06 -3.98 -43.39
C GLY A 312 15.09 -2.83 -43.40
N ASP A 313 15.64 -2.45 -42.24
CA ASP A 313 16.13 -1.08 -41.98
C ASP A 313 17.65 -0.80 -42.12
N ASP A 314 18.43 -1.67 -42.75
CA ASP A 314 19.89 -1.45 -42.95
C ASP A 314 20.28 -0.97 -44.38
N LEU A 315 19.30 -0.68 -45.26
CA LEU A 315 19.58 -0.50 -46.69
C LEU A 315 18.78 0.62 -47.40
N LEU A 316 18.40 1.70 -46.68
CA LEU A 316 17.85 2.92 -47.30
C LEU A 316 18.22 4.25 -46.61
N LEU A 317 19.33 4.28 -45.85
CA LEU A 317 19.86 5.52 -45.25
C LEU A 317 20.77 6.34 -46.18
N TYR A 318 20.82 5.99 -47.46
CA TYR A 318 21.37 6.80 -48.56
C TYR A 318 20.26 7.04 -49.60
N PHE A 319 20.14 8.28 -50.07
CA PHE A 319 19.07 8.82 -50.94
C PHE A 319 17.67 8.87 -50.30
N GLY A 320 17.25 10.08 -49.91
CA GLY A 320 15.90 10.33 -49.39
C GLY A 320 15.59 11.78 -49.04
N TRP A 321 16.60 12.61 -48.75
CA TRP A 321 16.45 14.04 -48.45
C TRP A 321 16.24 14.90 -49.72
N LEU A 322 15.13 14.68 -50.43
CA LEU A 322 14.64 15.61 -51.45
C LEU A 322 13.11 15.56 -51.57
N ARG A 323 12.48 16.75 -51.60
CA ARG A 323 11.04 16.98 -51.84
C ARG A 323 10.06 16.55 -50.74
N PHE A 324 10.09 17.28 -49.62
CA PHE A 324 8.84 17.84 -49.08
C PHE A 324 8.96 19.36 -48.89
N ALA A 325 8.92 20.05 -50.02
CA ALA A 325 8.48 21.44 -50.14
C ALA A 325 7.12 21.38 -50.87
N VAL A 326 6.16 22.30 -50.72
CA VAL A 326 6.24 23.73 -50.37
C VAL A 326 4.99 24.11 -49.54
N ILE A 327 5.12 25.04 -48.58
CA ILE A 327 4.18 26.16 -48.28
C ILE A 327 4.73 26.95 -47.06
N LEU A 328 4.48 28.27 -47.03
CA LEU A 328 4.84 29.22 -45.95
C LEU A 328 6.35 29.48 -45.68
N MET A 329 7.01 30.06 -46.69
CA MET A 329 7.85 31.26 -46.44
C MET A 329 6.94 32.46 -46.08
N PRO A 330 7.42 33.59 -45.49
CA PRO A 330 8.78 34.12 -45.62
C PRO A 330 9.46 34.66 -44.34
N CYS A 331 10.81 34.69 -44.35
CA CYS A 331 11.64 35.90 -44.12
C CYS A 331 13.14 35.55 -44.02
N ALA A 332 13.88 35.67 -45.13
CA ALA A 332 15.33 36.00 -45.18
C ALA A 332 15.87 35.84 -46.62
N ARG A 333 16.02 36.96 -47.34
CA ARG A 333 17.06 37.10 -48.38
C ARG A 333 18.19 37.91 -47.75
N VAL A 334 19.45 37.63 -48.14
CA VAL A 334 20.55 38.57 -48.46
C VAL A 334 21.93 37.92 -48.20
N VAL A 335 22.89 38.23 -49.07
CA VAL A 335 24.27 37.71 -49.20
C VAL A 335 24.45 36.21 -49.54
N ALA A 336 24.97 35.98 -50.74
CA ALA A 336 25.88 34.89 -51.06
C ALA A 336 27.12 35.50 -51.72
N ILE A 337 28.31 34.90 -51.61
CA ILE A 337 29.50 35.15 -52.48
C ILE A 337 30.63 34.15 -52.13
N PHE A 338 31.13 33.40 -53.14
CA PHE A 338 32.50 32.83 -53.36
C PHE A 338 33.17 31.97 -52.24
N VAL A 339 33.96 30.89 -52.44
CA VAL A 339 34.45 30.04 -53.57
C VAL A 339 34.91 28.68 -52.92
N ALA A 340 34.90 27.45 -53.48
CA ALA A 340 34.56 26.84 -54.78
C ALA A 340 35.70 26.16 -55.62
N THR A 341 36.65 25.43 -55.02
CA THR A 341 37.58 24.49 -55.73
C THR A 341 38.04 23.28 -54.89
N GLY A 342 38.23 22.11 -55.52
CA GLY A 342 39.22 21.09 -55.07
C GLY A 342 38.72 19.67 -54.73
N ASP A 343 38.58 18.80 -55.73
CA ASP A 343 38.53 17.32 -55.55
C ASP A 343 39.95 16.71 -55.43
N ILE A 344 40.07 15.51 -54.82
CA ILE A 344 41.03 14.44 -55.21
C ILE A 344 40.73 13.10 -54.50
N CYS A 345 41.07 11.98 -55.15
CA CYS A 345 40.93 10.57 -54.71
C CYS A 345 41.85 10.21 -53.50
N GLY A 346 41.76 9.05 -52.82
CA GLY A 346 40.91 7.85 -52.95
C GLY A 346 41.72 6.53 -52.94
N LEU A 347 41.13 5.42 -52.44
CA LEU A 347 41.67 4.02 -52.37
C LEU A 347 42.82 3.77 -51.34
N ALA A 348 43.01 2.60 -50.69
CA ALA A 348 42.21 1.35 -50.54
C ALA A 348 42.77 0.40 -49.43
N TYR A 349 42.15 -0.78 -49.27
CA TYR A 349 42.62 -2.06 -48.65
C TYR A 349 42.54 -2.31 -47.12
N ASP A 350 41.51 -3.09 -46.76
CA ASP A 350 41.53 -4.46 -46.18
C ASP A 350 42.42 -4.95 -45.00
N LEU A 351 41.74 -5.73 -44.15
CA LEU A 351 42.13 -6.97 -43.43
C LEU A 351 43.18 -6.98 -42.30
N CYS A 352 42.65 -7.18 -41.08
CA CYS A 352 43.17 -8.04 -39.98
C CYS A 352 44.55 -7.79 -39.35
N GLY A 353 44.59 -7.63 -38.01
CA GLY A 353 45.82 -7.89 -37.23
C GLY A 353 45.85 -7.30 -35.82
N TRP A 354 45.58 -8.13 -34.80
CA TRP A 354 45.66 -7.82 -33.36
C TRP A 354 46.97 -7.18 -32.84
N ARG A 355 46.86 -6.51 -31.67
CA ARG A 355 47.87 -5.76 -30.88
C ARG A 355 48.04 -4.31 -31.38
N ILE A 356 48.04 -3.29 -30.52
CA ILE A 356 48.90 -3.11 -29.33
C ILE A 356 48.13 -3.03 -28.00
N PHE A 357 48.79 -3.47 -26.92
CA PHE A 357 48.39 -3.37 -25.52
C PHE A 357 49.25 -2.29 -24.84
N CYS A 358 48.70 -1.53 -23.88
CA CYS A 358 49.35 -0.43 -23.14
C CYS A 358 49.85 0.79 -23.95
N ILE A 359 49.14 1.92 -23.82
CA ILE A 359 49.59 3.16 -23.12
C ILE A 359 48.49 4.23 -23.29
N THR A 360 47.71 4.47 -22.23
CA THR A 360 46.90 5.71 -22.06
C THR A 360 46.36 5.92 -20.63
N GLN A 361 46.98 5.29 -19.61
CA GLN A 361 46.86 5.80 -18.24
C GLN A 361 47.82 6.97 -18.08
N LEU A 362 47.34 8.19 -18.36
CA LEU A 362 47.84 9.51 -17.92
C LEU A 362 46.97 10.60 -18.57
N LEU A 363 46.94 11.81 -17.99
CA LEU A 363 46.22 13.01 -18.49
C LEU A 363 44.68 13.10 -18.30
N GLN A 364 44.11 12.45 -17.29
CA GLN A 364 43.08 13.11 -16.47
C GLN A 364 43.78 13.87 -15.33
N PRO A 365 44.27 15.10 -15.57
CA PRO A 365 43.70 16.25 -14.87
C PRO A 365 43.88 17.62 -15.59
N TYR A 366 43.15 17.90 -16.69
CA TYR A 366 43.29 19.18 -17.40
C TYR A 366 42.01 20.00 -17.68
N MET A 367 40.81 19.47 -17.43
CA MET A 367 39.55 20.20 -17.69
C MET A 367 39.06 21.12 -16.54
N ALA A 368 39.88 21.33 -15.50
CA ALA A 368 39.57 22.26 -14.40
C ALA A 368 40.18 23.66 -14.57
N TYR A 369 41.16 23.84 -15.47
CA TYR A 369 41.97 25.07 -15.54
C TYR A 369 41.44 26.16 -16.48
N LEU A 370 40.44 25.84 -17.32
CA LEU A 370 39.92 26.76 -18.36
C LEU A 370 38.76 27.66 -17.89
N PHE A 371 38.14 27.38 -16.75
CA PHE A 371 37.01 28.17 -16.21
C PHE A 371 37.41 29.13 -15.07
N CYS A 372 38.65 29.04 -14.58
CA CYS A 372 39.17 29.87 -13.48
C CYS A 372 40.10 31.01 -13.95
N SER A 373 40.36 31.10 -15.26
CA SER A 373 41.37 31.97 -15.88
C SER A 373 40.78 33.21 -16.59
N THR A 374 39.45 33.34 -16.69
CA THR A 374 38.74 34.49 -17.28
C THR A 374 38.22 35.52 -16.27
N ILE A 375 38.24 35.23 -14.97
CA ILE A 375 37.84 36.18 -13.91
C ILE A 375 39.06 36.87 -13.27
N THR A 376 40.25 36.26 -13.37
CA THR A 376 41.52 36.79 -12.86
C THR A 376 42.24 37.74 -13.85
N TRP A 377 41.53 38.23 -14.88
CA TRP A 377 42.08 39.12 -15.93
C TRP A 377 41.45 40.53 -15.93
N HIS A 378 41.34 41.13 -14.73
CA HIS A 378 40.89 42.52 -14.57
C HIS A 378 41.62 43.35 -13.49
N ASN A 379 42.59 42.77 -12.77
CA ASN A 379 43.31 43.44 -11.66
C ASN A 379 44.82 43.62 -11.94
N SER A 380 45.23 43.77 -13.20
CA SER A 380 46.66 43.96 -13.57
C SER A 380 46.90 44.88 -14.77
N ILE A 381 45.95 45.78 -15.09
CA ILE A 381 46.16 46.90 -16.03
C ILE A 381 45.70 48.21 -15.37
N ILE A 382 46.18 48.44 -14.15
CA ILE A 382 46.25 49.76 -13.51
C ILE A 382 47.65 49.89 -12.90
N ASP A 383 48.65 50.08 -13.76
CA ASP A 383 49.87 50.84 -13.45
C ASP A 383 50.73 51.00 -14.73
N GLY A 384 51.21 52.22 -14.98
CA GLY A 384 52.27 52.51 -15.96
C GLY A 384 51.85 52.87 -17.40
N VAL A 385 51.68 54.18 -17.66
CA VAL A 385 51.78 54.87 -18.99
C VAL A 385 50.69 54.48 -20.03
N GLY A 386 50.09 55.39 -20.81
CA GLY A 386 50.19 56.86 -20.87
C GLY A 386 49.92 57.36 -22.30
N SER A 387 49.12 58.43 -22.45
CA SER A 387 48.77 59.17 -23.68
C SER A 387 48.10 58.40 -24.85
N GLU A 388 46.89 58.86 -25.22
CA GLU A 388 46.20 58.73 -26.54
C GLU A 388 45.87 57.29 -27.03
N VAL A 389 44.73 56.99 -27.67
CA VAL A 389 43.82 57.77 -28.54
C VAL A 389 42.34 57.62 -28.10
N SER A 390 41.46 58.45 -28.66
CA SER A 390 40.09 58.70 -28.18
C SER A 390 38.94 57.95 -28.90
N ARG A 391 37.82 57.80 -28.17
CA ARG A 391 36.41 57.66 -28.62
C ARG A 391 36.03 56.50 -29.58
N LEU A 392 35.28 55.54 -29.04
CA LEU A 392 34.04 55.01 -29.64
C LEU A 392 33.11 54.48 -28.53
N ASP A 393 31.81 54.30 -28.83
CA ASP A 393 30.76 54.41 -27.80
C ASP A 393 30.36 53.08 -27.12
N ASN A 394 30.61 52.96 -25.82
CA ASN A 394 30.34 51.76 -25.02
C ASN A 394 28.84 51.44 -24.84
N ARG A 395 27.92 52.35 -25.21
CA ARG A 395 26.47 52.14 -25.03
C ARG A 395 25.88 51.06 -25.95
N PHE A 396 26.49 50.80 -27.11
CA PHE A 396 25.95 49.87 -28.10
C PHE A 396 26.14 48.39 -27.69
N ILE A 397 27.30 48.06 -27.12
CA ILE A 397 27.64 46.68 -26.71
C ILE A 397 26.78 46.25 -25.51
N LEU A 398 26.58 47.14 -24.53
CA LEU A 398 25.76 46.84 -23.34
C LEU A 398 24.29 46.56 -23.70
N GLY A 399 23.72 47.31 -24.66
CA GLY A 399 22.35 47.10 -25.13
C GLY A 399 22.16 45.73 -25.79
N ILE A 400 23.12 45.27 -26.60
CA ILE A 400 23.08 43.96 -27.26
C ILE A 400 23.20 42.82 -26.25
N PHE A 401 24.07 42.95 -25.24
CA PHE A 401 24.24 41.93 -24.20
C PHE A 401 22.96 41.74 -23.37
N ILE A 402 22.24 42.83 -23.06
CA ILE A 402 20.95 42.78 -22.35
C ILE A 402 19.89 42.11 -23.22
N PHE A 403 19.76 42.47 -24.50
CA PHE A 403 18.72 41.93 -25.38
C PHE A 403 18.88 40.43 -25.72
N LEU A 404 20.11 39.92 -25.82
CA LEU A 404 20.36 38.51 -26.19
C LEU A 404 20.41 37.54 -25.00
N THR A 405 20.56 38.02 -23.77
CA THR A 405 20.65 37.14 -22.58
C THR A 405 19.33 37.05 -21.80
N LEU A 406 18.55 38.14 -21.72
CA LEU A 406 17.29 38.16 -20.96
C LEU A 406 16.26 37.09 -21.37
N PRO A 407 15.98 36.81 -22.66
CA PRO A 407 14.95 35.85 -23.05
C PRO A 407 15.22 34.45 -22.50
N THR A 408 16.45 33.97 -22.64
CA THR A 408 16.87 32.63 -22.20
C THR A 408 16.94 32.52 -20.68
N PHE A 409 17.36 33.59 -19.98
CA PHE A 409 17.33 33.65 -18.51
C PHE A 409 15.89 33.65 -17.97
N LEU A 410 15.00 34.48 -18.53
CA LEU A 410 13.61 34.59 -18.09
C LEU A 410 12.80 33.32 -18.37
N ILE A 411 13.07 32.60 -19.46
CA ILE A 411 12.42 31.31 -19.74
C ILE A 411 12.83 30.23 -18.73
N HIS A 412 14.05 30.26 -18.20
CA HIS A 412 14.46 29.38 -17.09
C HIS A 412 13.86 29.83 -15.74
N PHE A 413 13.88 31.14 -15.45
CA PHE A 413 13.32 31.68 -14.20
C PHE A 413 11.79 31.61 -14.10
N SER A 414 11.08 31.52 -15.23
CA SER A 414 9.61 31.31 -15.26
C SER A 414 9.14 29.96 -14.72
N ARG A 415 10.06 29.09 -14.29
CA ARG A 415 9.77 27.81 -13.61
C ARG A 415 10.04 27.82 -12.10
N VAL A 416 10.54 28.93 -11.54
CA VAL A 416 10.76 29.09 -10.09
C VAL A 416 9.56 29.84 -9.49
N LYS A 417 9.21 29.57 -8.22
CA LYS A 417 8.18 30.30 -7.46
C LYS A 417 8.34 31.82 -7.72
N LYS A 418 7.25 32.46 -8.17
CA LYS A 418 7.20 33.78 -8.82
C LYS A 418 8.07 34.84 -8.11
N ILE A 419 9.29 35.06 -8.63
CA ILE A 419 10.27 35.95 -7.98
C ILE A 419 9.87 37.42 -8.19
N ASP A 420 9.25 38.03 -7.17
CA ASP A 420 9.20 39.48 -7.05
C ASP A 420 10.61 40.01 -6.78
N LEU A 421 11.22 40.56 -7.83
CA LEU A 421 12.63 40.97 -7.88
C LEU A 421 12.85 42.35 -7.20
N LEU A 422 12.25 42.51 -6.02
CA LEU A 422 12.22 43.71 -5.18
C LEU A 422 12.64 43.40 -3.73
N ALA A 423 13.60 42.49 -3.55
CA ALA A 423 14.27 42.28 -2.27
C ALA A 423 15.11 43.51 -1.90
N VAL A 424 14.59 44.32 -0.98
CA VAL A 424 15.12 45.63 -0.56
C VAL A 424 16.58 45.54 -0.08
N TYR A 425 17.43 46.44 -0.56
CA TYR A 425 18.71 46.75 0.08
C TYR A 425 18.47 47.37 1.47
N SER A 426 18.67 46.58 2.53
CA SER A 426 18.77 47.10 3.89
C SER A 426 20.19 46.87 4.40
N LEU A 427 21.05 47.88 4.22
CA LEU A 427 22.35 47.95 4.90
C LEU A 427 22.09 48.35 6.36
N GLY A 428 22.02 47.35 7.24
CA GLY A 428 21.87 47.50 8.69
C GLY A 428 22.63 46.40 9.40
N GLU A 429 23.36 46.77 10.45
CA GLU A 429 24.34 45.89 11.12
C GLU A 429 23.68 44.88 12.05
N GLY A 430 24.29 43.70 12.19
CA GLY A 430 23.88 42.68 13.17
C GLY A 430 24.03 41.24 12.66
N GLU A 431 25.18 40.61 12.94
CA GLU A 431 25.29 39.15 12.85
C GLU A 431 24.58 38.52 14.06
N GLY A 432 23.28 38.28 13.90
CA GLY A 432 22.45 37.54 14.86
C GLY A 432 22.32 36.06 14.51
N GLU A 433 22.24 35.22 15.53
CA GLU A 433 21.98 33.78 15.39
C GLU A 433 20.61 33.52 14.72
N GLY A 434 20.46 32.40 14.00
CA GLY A 434 19.20 31.98 13.37
C GLY A 434 18.99 32.38 11.90
N MET A 435 20.03 32.83 11.17
CA MET A 435 19.89 33.21 9.75
C MET A 435 20.17 32.05 8.78
N GLY A 436 19.10 31.48 8.19
CA GLY A 436 19.17 30.44 7.17
C GLY A 436 19.50 30.99 5.77
N SER A 437 20.01 30.14 4.87
CA SER A 437 20.39 30.59 3.51
C SER A 437 20.17 29.52 2.43
N TYR A 438 19.52 29.89 1.33
CA TYR A 438 19.22 29.01 0.21
C TYR A 438 20.01 29.41 -1.02
N ARG A 439 20.62 28.45 -1.73
CA ARG A 439 21.49 28.71 -2.88
C ARG A 439 20.74 28.52 -4.19
N ILE A 440 20.32 29.63 -4.80
CA ILE A 440 19.53 29.63 -6.04
C ILE A 440 20.41 29.35 -7.27
N CYS A 441 21.67 29.81 -7.26
CA CYS A 441 22.65 29.39 -8.27
C CYS A 441 24.10 29.47 -7.73
N VAL A 442 25.09 29.28 -8.59
CA VAL A 442 26.52 29.37 -8.24
C VAL A 442 26.86 30.67 -7.47
N CYS A 443 26.26 31.80 -7.84
CA CYS A 443 26.59 33.13 -7.30
C CYS A 443 25.48 33.79 -6.46
N PHE A 444 24.27 33.24 -6.37
CA PHE A 444 23.14 33.86 -5.69
C PHE A 444 22.62 33.03 -4.51
N THR A 445 22.55 33.68 -3.35
CA THR A 445 22.11 33.09 -2.07
C THR A 445 21.01 33.96 -1.44
N ARG A 446 19.81 33.40 -1.27
CA ARG A 446 18.67 34.06 -0.60
C ARG A 446 18.80 33.80 0.91
N LYS A 447 19.12 34.84 1.68
CA LYS A 447 19.18 34.79 3.16
C LYS A 447 17.79 35.03 3.74
N PHE A 448 17.45 34.31 4.81
CA PHE A 448 16.21 34.48 5.58
C PHE A 448 16.52 34.40 7.06
N ARG A 449 15.73 35.10 7.88
CA ARG A 449 15.78 34.93 9.34
C ARG A 449 14.77 33.87 9.74
N ILE A 450 15.21 32.78 10.38
CA ILE A 450 14.31 31.91 11.12
C ILE A 450 13.99 32.67 12.41
N THR A 451 12.73 33.08 12.55
CA THR A 451 12.25 33.79 13.74
C THR A 451 11.49 32.81 14.60
N GLU A 452 11.75 32.82 15.91
CA GLU A 452 10.93 32.06 16.87
C GLU A 452 9.48 32.55 16.84
N ALA A 453 8.57 31.70 17.31
CA ALA A 453 7.16 32.04 17.40
C ALA A 453 6.93 33.21 18.38
N GLU A 454 6.68 34.41 17.86
CA GLU A 454 6.25 35.55 18.67
C GLU A 454 4.83 35.34 19.21
N PRO A 455 4.53 35.73 20.47
CA PRO A 455 3.18 35.65 21.00
C PRO A 455 2.20 36.49 20.16
N LEU A 456 1.09 35.89 19.73
CA LEU A 456 0.08 36.53 18.88
C LEU A 456 -0.75 37.59 19.63
N PRO A 457 -1.48 38.49 18.91
CA PRO A 457 -2.33 39.50 19.54
C PRO A 457 -3.31 38.94 20.58
N ASP A 458 -4.08 37.90 20.25
CA ASP A 458 -4.99 37.21 21.19
C ASP A 458 -4.26 36.73 22.47
N VAL A 459 -3.01 36.26 22.34
CA VAL A 459 -2.19 35.76 23.47
C VAL A 459 -1.64 36.93 24.30
N LYS A 460 -1.16 37.99 23.64
CA LYS A 460 -0.69 39.24 24.28
C LYS A 460 -1.84 39.92 25.04
N GLU A 461 -3.05 39.92 24.48
CA GLU A 461 -4.26 40.44 25.12
C GLU A 461 -4.72 39.56 26.27
N ALA A 462 -4.79 38.23 26.10
CA ALA A 462 -5.14 37.30 27.18
C ALA A 462 -4.17 37.44 28.36
N PHE A 463 -2.86 37.45 28.13
CA PHE A 463 -1.87 37.68 29.18
C PHE A 463 -2.15 39.00 29.92
N LYS A 464 -2.30 40.11 29.17
CA LYS A 464 -2.57 41.44 29.71
C LYS A 464 -3.87 41.52 30.51
N LYS A 465 -4.94 40.81 30.10
CA LYS A 465 -6.21 40.74 30.84
C LYS A 465 -5.96 40.10 32.21
N TYR A 466 -5.40 38.89 32.25
CA TYR A 466 -5.31 38.13 33.50
C TYR A 466 -4.17 38.58 34.42
N SER A 467 -3.10 39.17 33.88
CA SER A 467 -2.06 39.87 34.67
C SER A 467 -2.47 41.25 35.17
N GLU A 468 -3.69 41.72 34.83
CA GLU A 468 -4.23 43.04 35.18
C GLU A 468 -3.33 44.20 34.68
N GLY A 469 -2.72 44.02 33.51
CA GLY A 469 -1.74 44.93 32.93
C GLY A 469 -0.33 44.80 33.48
N GLY A 470 -0.11 43.95 34.48
CA GLY A 470 1.21 43.65 35.05
C GLY A 470 2.12 42.87 34.10
N ALA A 471 3.44 43.01 34.30
CA ALA A 471 4.46 42.31 33.50
C ALA A 471 4.57 40.80 33.80
N HIS A 472 3.94 40.33 34.87
CA HIS A 472 4.02 38.95 35.36
C HIS A 472 2.62 38.45 35.73
N MET A 473 2.35 37.15 35.54
CA MET A 473 1.12 36.46 35.89
C MET A 473 1.37 35.47 37.04
N SER A 474 0.74 35.70 38.19
CA SER A 474 0.75 34.80 39.35
C SER A 474 -0.09 33.53 39.14
N ALA A 475 0.07 32.53 40.01
CA ALA A 475 -0.70 31.28 39.92
C ALA A 475 -2.22 31.49 40.02
N GLU A 476 -2.72 32.38 40.89
CA GLU A 476 -4.17 32.67 40.96
C GLU A 476 -4.67 33.39 39.71
N GLN A 477 -3.86 34.28 39.13
CA GLN A 477 -4.18 34.92 37.84
C GLN A 477 -4.21 33.91 36.69
N LEU A 478 -3.30 32.93 36.69
CA LEU A 478 -3.31 31.80 35.76
C LEU A 478 -4.55 30.91 35.98
N ARG A 479 -4.93 30.63 37.23
CA ARG A 479 -6.14 29.85 37.56
C ARG A 479 -7.40 30.48 36.97
N ARG A 480 -7.54 31.81 37.03
CA ARG A 480 -8.63 32.53 36.33
C ARG A 480 -8.58 32.32 34.81
N PHE A 481 -7.41 32.39 34.19
CA PHE A 481 -7.26 32.08 32.76
C PHE A 481 -7.64 30.63 32.42
N LEU A 482 -7.27 29.65 33.25
CA LEU A 482 -7.65 28.24 33.08
C LEU A 482 -9.18 28.07 33.12
N VAL A 483 -9.85 28.69 34.08
CA VAL A 483 -11.32 28.65 34.20
C VAL A 483 -12.02 29.41 33.07
N GLU A 484 -11.64 30.68 32.82
CA GLU A 484 -12.37 31.58 31.90
C GLU A 484 -12.05 31.39 30.41
N ILE A 485 -10.86 30.90 30.04
CA ILE A 485 -10.46 30.72 28.62
C ILE A 485 -10.26 29.25 28.25
N GLN A 486 -9.74 28.43 29.16
CA GLN A 486 -9.43 27.02 28.87
C GLN A 486 -10.60 26.06 29.20
N GLY A 487 -11.71 26.57 29.75
CA GLY A 487 -12.87 25.78 30.16
C GLY A 487 -12.62 24.88 31.38
N GLU A 488 -11.49 25.06 32.08
CA GLU A 488 -11.05 24.19 33.16
C GLU A 488 -11.67 24.63 34.49
N SER A 489 -13.00 24.57 34.55
CA SER A 489 -13.83 24.97 35.70
C SER A 489 -13.44 24.33 37.04
N GLY A 490 -12.83 23.14 37.01
CA GLY A 490 -12.29 22.44 38.19
C GLY A 490 -10.87 22.82 38.60
N ALA A 491 -10.19 23.74 37.90
CA ALA A 491 -8.78 24.06 38.15
C ALA A 491 -8.56 24.68 39.54
N THR A 492 -7.74 24.03 40.37
CA THR A 492 -7.37 24.50 41.71
C THR A 492 -6.18 25.47 41.65
N ILE A 493 -5.92 26.19 42.74
CA ILE A 493 -4.71 27.03 42.83
C ILE A 493 -3.44 26.18 42.81
N ALA A 494 -3.45 25.00 43.43
CA ALA A 494 -2.33 24.06 43.42
C ALA A 494 -2.02 23.52 42.01
N ASP A 495 -3.03 23.39 41.14
CA ASP A 495 -2.81 23.05 39.72
C ASP A 495 -2.08 24.17 38.98
N ALA A 496 -2.50 25.41 39.19
CA ALA A 496 -1.85 26.57 38.58
C ALA A 496 -0.43 26.78 39.14
N GLU A 497 -0.22 26.65 40.45
CA GLU A 497 1.11 26.70 41.09
C GLU A 497 2.05 25.64 40.52
N ARG A 498 1.57 24.40 40.38
CA ARG A 498 2.29 23.28 39.74
C ARG A 498 2.65 23.58 38.28
N ILE A 499 1.75 24.17 37.50
CA ILE A 499 2.05 24.59 36.11
C ILE A 499 3.12 25.68 36.10
N VAL A 500 2.99 26.71 36.95
CA VAL A 500 3.98 27.80 37.05
C VAL A 500 5.35 27.24 37.42
N GLU A 501 5.43 26.36 38.41
CA GLU A 501 6.68 25.72 38.82
C GLU A 501 7.28 24.90 37.67
N GLN A 502 6.52 24.00 37.03
CA GLN A 502 7.04 23.12 35.99
C GLN A 502 7.53 23.87 34.73
N VAL A 503 6.86 24.97 34.36
CA VAL A 503 7.29 25.84 33.26
C VAL A 503 8.59 26.56 33.63
N LEU A 504 8.68 27.14 34.84
CA LEU A 504 9.89 27.82 35.30
C LEU A 504 11.07 26.85 35.48
N GLN A 505 10.84 25.63 35.97
CA GLN A 505 11.86 24.58 36.08
C GLN A 505 12.41 24.14 34.70
N LYS A 506 11.54 23.95 33.69
CA LYS A 506 11.97 23.59 32.32
C LYS A 506 12.77 24.72 31.65
N ARG A 507 12.42 25.99 31.85
CA ARG A 507 13.05 27.13 31.15
C ARG A 507 14.25 27.76 31.87
N HIS A 508 14.23 27.85 33.20
CA HIS A 508 15.19 28.69 33.96
C HIS A 508 15.99 27.85 34.98
N HIS A 509 16.89 26.99 34.49
CA HIS A 509 17.67 26.04 35.30
C HIS A 509 18.38 26.64 36.54
N ILE A 510 18.71 27.94 36.51
CA ILE A 510 19.43 28.67 37.58
C ILE A 510 18.47 29.39 38.54
N ALA A 511 17.26 29.77 38.12
CA ALA A 511 16.38 30.69 38.86
C ALA A 511 15.49 30.00 39.94
N LYS A 512 15.95 28.87 40.50
CA LYS A 512 15.16 27.88 41.27
C LYS A 512 14.46 28.39 42.55
N PHE A 513 14.75 29.59 43.04
CA PHE A 513 14.39 30.01 44.41
C PHE A 513 13.75 31.41 44.54
N THR A 514 13.41 32.10 43.44
CA THR A 514 12.95 33.52 43.52
C THR A 514 11.82 33.94 42.59
N ARG A 515 11.30 33.07 41.70
CA ARG A 515 10.17 33.39 40.80
C ARG A 515 8.99 32.46 41.03
N HIS A 516 7.81 33.06 41.23
CA HIS A 516 6.52 32.38 41.44
C HIS A 516 5.43 32.91 40.49
N ALA A 517 5.84 33.48 39.35
CA ALA A 517 4.97 34.09 38.36
C ALA A 517 5.58 33.97 36.95
N LEU A 518 4.73 33.85 35.94
CA LEU A 518 5.10 33.71 34.53
C LEU A 518 5.27 35.08 33.87
N THR A 519 6.29 35.25 33.03
CA THR A 519 6.31 36.35 32.04
C THR A 519 5.39 36.02 30.86
N LEU A 520 5.16 36.99 29.96
CA LEU A 520 4.45 36.76 28.68
C LEU A 520 5.07 35.61 27.87
N ASP A 521 6.40 35.50 27.89
CA ASP A 521 7.15 34.46 27.19
C ASP A 521 7.00 33.09 27.87
N ASP A 522 7.09 33.02 29.20
CA ASP A 522 6.82 31.77 29.94
C ASP A 522 5.37 31.29 29.71
N PHE A 523 4.41 32.22 29.69
CA PHE A 523 3.00 31.94 29.38
C PHE A 523 2.79 31.47 27.92
N HIS A 524 3.49 32.08 26.96
CA HIS A 524 3.46 31.64 25.57
C HIS A 524 4.03 30.22 25.41
N HIS A 525 5.16 29.93 26.07
CA HIS A 525 5.76 28.59 26.09
C HIS A 525 4.85 27.55 26.75
N TYR A 526 4.15 27.90 27.83
CA TYR A 526 3.08 27.07 28.41
C TYR A 526 2.01 26.75 27.37
N LEU A 527 1.46 27.76 26.70
CA LEU A 527 0.40 27.58 25.70
C LEU A 527 0.83 26.71 24.51
N PHE A 528 2.09 26.80 24.10
CA PHE A 528 2.69 26.03 23.01
C PHE A 528 3.24 24.65 23.43
N SER A 529 3.17 24.28 24.72
CA SER A 529 3.67 23.00 25.22
C SER A 529 2.61 21.91 25.10
N ALA A 530 2.84 20.93 24.21
CA ALA A 530 1.96 19.76 24.08
C ALA A 530 1.96 18.84 25.33
N ASP A 531 2.89 19.04 26.27
CA ASP A 531 2.93 18.31 27.55
C ASP A 531 2.01 18.94 28.59
N PHE A 532 2.07 20.28 28.73
CA PHE A 532 1.31 21.03 29.74
C PHE A 532 -0.08 21.46 29.25
N ASN A 533 -0.23 21.66 27.94
CA ASN A 533 -1.44 22.17 27.30
C ASN A 533 -1.94 21.29 26.11
N PRO A 534 -2.06 19.95 26.27
CA PRO A 534 -2.56 19.07 25.22
C PRO A 534 -4.03 19.35 24.88
N PRO A 535 -4.49 19.00 23.66
CA PRO A 535 -5.83 19.30 23.18
C PRO A 535 -6.90 18.33 23.70
N ILE A 536 -6.49 17.24 24.36
CA ILE A 536 -7.33 16.19 24.92
C ILE A 536 -6.80 15.78 26.30
N GLY A 537 -7.59 15.04 27.09
CA GLY A 537 -7.16 14.47 28.37
C GLY A 537 -6.21 13.27 28.23
N SER A 538 -5.41 13.01 29.27
CA SER A 538 -4.53 11.83 29.36
C SER A 538 -5.05 10.73 30.29
N GLN A 539 -6.18 10.96 30.96
CA GLN A 539 -6.73 10.07 31.99
C GLN A 539 -7.94 9.29 31.49
N VAL A 540 -8.06 8.05 31.96
CA VAL A 540 -9.26 7.23 31.81
C VAL A 540 -10.35 7.84 32.68
N HIS A 541 -11.51 8.13 32.09
CA HIS A 541 -12.58 8.88 32.76
C HIS A 541 -13.99 8.44 32.33
N HIS A 542 -14.14 7.63 31.28
CA HIS A 542 -15.38 6.92 31.05
C HIS A 542 -15.63 5.91 32.20
N ASP A 543 -16.90 5.63 32.45
CA ASP A 543 -17.30 4.43 33.17
C ASP A 543 -16.73 3.19 32.47
N MET A 544 -16.01 2.35 33.22
CA MET A 544 -15.36 1.11 32.76
C MET A 544 -16.03 -0.16 33.31
N SER A 545 -17.17 -0.02 34.00
CA SER A 545 -17.91 -1.09 34.68
C SER A 545 -19.08 -1.67 33.86
N ALA A 546 -19.38 -1.11 32.69
CA ALA A 546 -20.38 -1.66 31.77
C ALA A 546 -19.85 -2.91 31.03
N PRO A 547 -20.72 -3.77 30.46
CA PRO A 547 -20.31 -4.93 29.66
C PRO A 547 -19.37 -4.57 28.50
N LEU A 548 -18.40 -5.43 28.16
CA LEU A 548 -17.47 -5.18 27.05
C LEU A 548 -18.15 -4.86 25.69
N SER A 549 -19.38 -5.32 25.45
CA SER A 549 -20.16 -4.96 24.24
C SER A 549 -20.49 -3.47 24.14
N HIS A 550 -20.42 -2.72 25.24
CA HIS A 550 -20.69 -1.29 25.34
C HIS A 550 -19.48 -0.41 24.97
N TYR A 551 -18.34 -1.00 24.54
CA TYR A 551 -17.13 -0.26 24.18
C TYR A 551 -16.73 -0.54 22.73
N PHE A 552 -16.28 0.49 22.02
CA PHE A 552 -15.38 0.31 20.88
C PHE A 552 -14.02 -0.15 21.41
N ILE A 553 -13.40 -1.13 20.74
CA ILE A 553 -12.17 -1.79 21.20
C ILE A 553 -11.09 -1.64 20.13
N TYR A 554 -9.89 -1.21 20.53
CA TYR A 554 -8.81 -0.96 19.58
C TYR A 554 -8.31 -2.31 19.01
N THR A 555 -8.61 -2.58 17.72
CA THR A 555 -8.55 -3.92 17.15
C THR A 555 -7.57 -4.03 15.98
N GLY A 556 -6.59 -4.94 16.09
CA GLY A 556 -5.69 -5.32 14.99
C GLY A 556 -6.31 -6.34 14.02
N HIS A 557 -5.79 -6.36 12.80
CA HIS A 557 -6.00 -7.40 11.79
C HIS A 557 -4.66 -8.02 11.41
N ASN A 558 -4.60 -9.35 11.26
CA ASN A 558 -3.41 -10.16 10.94
C ASN A 558 -2.15 -9.62 11.64
N SER A 559 -2.21 -9.55 12.98
CA SER A 559 -1.37 -8.67 13.80
C SER A 559 0.11 -9.08 13.86
N TYR A 560 0.44 -10.23 13.27
CA TYR A 560 1.76 -10.80 13.11
C TYR A 560 2.48 -10.32 11.82
N LEU A 561 1.78 -9.75 10.84
CA LEU A 561 2.37 -9.39 9.55
C LEU A 561 3.27 -8.14 9.62
N THR A 562 4.48 -8.25 9.07
CA THR A 562 5.41 -7.10 8.96
C THR A 562 5.08 -6.15 7.82
N GLY A 563 4.31 -6.58 6.81
CA GLY A 563 3.99 -5.78 5.62
C GLY A 563 2.72 -6.25 4.89
N ASN A 564 2.87 -6.65 3.63
CA ASN A 564 1.80 -7.08 2.73
C ASN A 564 1.25 -8.50 3.07
N GLN A 565 0.03 -8.80 2.66
CA GLN A 565 -0.68 -10.05 3.01
C GLN A 565 -0.22 -11.30 2.23
N LEU A 566 0.63 -11.17 1.21
CA LEU A 566 0.98 -12.28 0.30
C LEU A 566 2.41 -12.80 0.47
N SER A 567 3.35 -11.95 0.89
CA SER A 567 4.79 -12.25 0.84
C SER A 567 5.63 -11.43 1.83
N SER A 568 5.06 -10.94 2.93
CA SER A 568 5.84 -10.30 4.00
C SER A 568 6.10 -11.27 5.15
N ASP A 569 7.13 -11.01 5.93
CA ASP A 569 7.51 -11.90 7.03
C ASP A 569 6.49 -11.80 8.17
N CYS A 570 6.24 -12.92 8.86
CA CYS A 570 5.50 -12.92 10.11
C CYS A 570 6.45 -12.70 11.29
N SER A 571 6.00 -11.97 12.30
CA SER A 571 6.83 -11.62 13.45
C SER A 571 5.96 -11.25 14.65
N ASP A 572 6.54 -11.35 15.83
CA ASP A 572 6.00 -10.77 17.05
C ASP A 572 6.20 -9.24 17.11
N VAL A 573 7.18 -8.67 16.40
CA VAL A 573 7.50 -7.23 16.45
C VAL A 573 6.30 -6.30 16.10
N PRO A 574 5.44 -6.60 15.10
CA PRO A 574 4.22 -5.83 14.85
C PRO A 574 3.21 -5.93 16.00
N ILE A 575 3.08 -7.09 16.66
CA ILE A 575 2.24 -7.28 17.86
C ILE A 575 2.75 -6.39 19.01
N ILE A 576 4.06 -6.40 19.25
CA ILE A 576 4.71 -5.54 20.27
C ILE A 576 4.40 -4.07 20.01
N LYS A 577 4.47 -3.62 18.75
CA LYS A 577 4.15 -2.24 18.35
C LYS A 577 2.66 -1.93 18.50
N ALA A 578 1.78 -2.87 18.20
CA ALA A 578 0.33 -2.71 18.39
C ALA A 578 -0.01 -2.52 19.88
N LEU A 579 0.49 -3.40 20.76
CA LEU A 579 0.28 -3.29 22.21
C LEU A 579 0.87 -1.99 22.78
N LYS A 580 2.07 -1.57 22.34
CA LYS A 580 2.70 -0.29 22.71
C LYS A 580 2.02 0.95 22.10
N ARG A 581 1.11 0.78 21.15
CA ARG A 581 0.19 1.82 20.64
C ARG A 581 -1.19 1.80 21.33
N GLY A 582 -1.44 0.87 22.27
CA GLY A 582 -2.71 0.75 22.99
C GLY A 582 -3.71 -0.23 22.38
N VAL A 583 -3.37 -0.95 21.30
CA VAL A 583 -4.24 -1.98 20.71
C VAL A 583 -4.58 -3.05 21.75
N ARG A 584 -5.85 -3.48 21.80
CA ARG A 584 -6.41 -4.42 22.79
C ARG A 584 -6.86 -5.75 22.18
N VAL A 585 -7.15 -5.81 20.88
CA VAL A 585 -7.41 -7.09 20.18
C VAL A 585 -6.25 -7.40 19.24
N ILE A 586 -5.66 -8.59 19.41
CA ILE A 586 -4.54 -9.11 18.61
C ILE A 586 -5.01 -10.35 17.86
N GLU A 587 -4.74 -10.41 16.56
CA GLU A 587 -5.10 -11.55 15.70
C GLU A 587 -3.88 -12.42 15.38
N LEU A 588 -4.06 -13.74 15.52
CA LEU A 588 -3.08 -14.78 15.19
C LEU A 588 -3.78 -15.89 14.39
N ASP A 589 -3.27 -16.20 13.20
CA ASP A 589 -3.81 -17.27 12.36
C ASP A 589 -2.92 -18.48 12.53
N ILE A 590 -3.43 -19.53 13.17
CA ILE A 590 -2.64 -20.66 13.68
C ILE A 590 -2.77 -21.89 12.77
N TRP A 591 -1.62 -22.37 12.31
CA TRP A 591 -1.46 -23.45 11.34
C TRP A 591 -0.44 -24.49 11.85
N PRO A 592 -0.53 -25.76 11.41
CA PRO A 592 0.52 -26.73 11.65
C PRO A 592 1.85 -26.26 11.05
N ASN A 593 2.97 -26.60 11.68
CA ASN A 593 4.29 -26.54 11.05
C ASN A 593 4.43 -27.64 9.97
N SER A 594 5.53 -27.61 9.20
CA SER A 594 5.78 -28.57 8.12
C SER A 594 5.83 -30.03 8.56
N THR A 595 6.25 -30.30 9.81
CA THR A 595 6.30 -31.63 10.43
C THR A 595 5.00 -32.04 11.12
N LYS A 596 3.95 -31.19 11.10
CA LYS A 596 2.63 -31.39 11.73
C LYS A 596 2.67 -31.64 13.26
N ASP A 597 3.78 -31.32 13.94
CA ASP A 597 4.01 -31.57 15.37
C ASP A 597 4.07 -30.29 16.23
N ASP A 598 4.11 -29.10 15.62
CA ASP A 598 4.04 -27.80 16.30
C ASP A 598 3.17 -26.78 15.54
N VAL A 599 3.01 -25.58 16.14
CA VAL A 599 2.10 -24.54 15.64
C VAL A 599 2.85 -23.27 15.26
N HIS A 600 2.67 -22.87 14.00
CA HIS A 600 3.14 -21.61 13.44
C HIS A 600 1.99 -20.61 13.30
N VAL A 601 2.36 -19.33 13.28
CA VAL A 601 1.49 -18.22 12.89
C VAL A 601 1.95 -17.72 11.51
N LEU A 602 1.05 -17.77 10.54
CA LEU A 602 1.24 -17.24 9.18
C LEU A 602 -0.09 -16.95 8.49
N HIS A 603 -0.07 -16.15 7.43
CA HIS A 603 -1.24 -15.99 6.58
C HIS A 603 -1.33 -17.18 5.61
N GLY A 604 -2.24 -18.11 5.91
CA GLY A 604 -2.35 -19.39 5.21
C GLY A 604 -2.60 -19.25 3.71
N ARG A 605 -2.16 -20.26 2.93
CA ARG A 605 -2.22 -20.28 1.46
C ARG A 605 -1.48 -19.10 0.79
N THR A 606 -0.47 -18.52 1.43
CA THR A 606 0.40 -17.45 0.88
C THR A 606 1.90 -17.70 1.13
N LEU A 607 2.76 -16.81 0.62
CA LEU A 607 4.22 -16.86 0.76
C LEU A 607 4.76 -16.07 1.97
N THR A 608 3.93 -15.80 2.99
CA THR A 608 4.39 -15.13 4.22
C THR A 608 5.25 -16.08 5.06
N THR A 609 6.48 -15.70 5.43
CA THR A 609 7.36 -16.56 6.24
C THR A 609 6.78 -16.73 7.65
N PRO A 610 6.74 -17.94 8.23
CA PRO A 610 6.05 -18.19 9.50
C PRO A 610 6.82 -17.72 10.74
N VAL A 611 6.11 -17.54 11.84
CA VAL A 611 6.68 -17.33 13.18
C VAL A 611 6.09 -18.31 14.20
N GLU A 612 6.90 -18.82 15.14
CA GLU A 612 6.43 -19.71 16.21
C GLU A 612 5.29 -19.08 17.03
N LEU A 613 4.22 -19.84 17.29
CA LEU A 613 3.12 -19.36 18.15
C LEU A 613 3.61 -19.00 19.55
N ILE A 614 4.45 -19.84 20.16
CA ILE A 614 4.96 -19.61 21.53
C ILE A 614 5.76 -18.30 21.64
N LYS A 615 6.42 -17.85 20.56
CA LYS A 615 7.08 -16.53 20.51
C LYS A 615 6.06 -15.40 20.57
N CYS A 616 5.00 -15.48 19.76
CA CYS A 616 3.92 -14.50 19.77
C CYS A 616 3.23 -14.43 21.15
N LEU A 617 2.92 -15.57 21.77
CA LEU A 617 2.28 -15.63 23.08
C LEU A 617 3.17 -15.01 24.18
N LYS A 618 4.49 -15.25 24.17
CA LYS A 618 5.45 -14.62 25.09
C LYS A 618 5.50 -13.10 24.92
N SER A 619 5.61 -12.61 23.69
CA SER A 619 5.65 -11.17 23.40
C SER A 619 4.31 -10.47 23.68
N ILE A 620 3.17 -11.19 23.62
CA ILE A 620 1.89 -10.70 24.16
C ILE A 620 1.94 -10.62 25.69
N LYS A 621 2.39 -11.68 26.39
CA LYS A 621 2.47 -11.69 27.86
C LYS A 621 3.29 -10.51 28.42
N GLU A 622 4.45 -10.23 27.81
CA GLU A 622 5.35 -9.16 28.27
C GLU A 622 4.77 -7.75 28.08
N HIS A 623 3.91 -7.54 27.07
CA HIS A 623 3.51 -6.20 26.65
C HIS A 623 2.01 -5.93 26.71
N ALA A 624 1.16 -6.93 27.00
CA ALA A 624 -0.30 -6.81 27.05
C ALA A 624 -0.76 -5.57 27.82
N PHE A 625 -0.20 -5.36 29.02
CA PHE A 625 -0.61 -4.29 29.94
C PHE A 625 0.41 -3.14 30.05
N SER A 626 1.34 -3.03 29.10
CA SER A 626 2.40 -2.01 29.09
C SER A 626 1.91 -0.57 28.89
N THR A 627 0.68 -0.40 28.39
CA THR A 627 0.06 0.91 28.06
C THR A 627 -1.34 1.09 28.62
N SER A 628 -1.97 0.01 29.11
CA SER A 628 -3.36 0.00 29.58
C SER A 628 -3.58 -1.20 30.49
N PRO A 629 -4.26 -1.06 31.65
CA PRO A 629 -4.57 -2.18 32.53
C PRO A 629 -5.73 -3.04 32.02
N TYR A 630 -6.50 -2.54 31.04
CA TYR A 630 -7.71 -3.19 30.52
C TYR A 630 -7.38 -4.39 29.62
N PRO A 631 -8.28 -5.40 29.54
CA PRO A 631 -7.99 -6.71 28.99
C PRO A 631 -7.46 -6.71 27.55
N VAL A 632 -6.73 -7.78 27.22
CA VAL A 632 -6.30 -8.08 25.85
C VAL A 632 -7.07 -9.29 25.32
N VAL A 633 -7.71 -9.15 24.17
CA VAL A 633 -8.38 -10.25 23.47
C VAL A 633 -7.44 -10.80 22.39
N ILE A 634 -7.20 -12.11 22.40
CA ILE A 634 -6.52 -12.82 21.33
C ILE A 634 -7.58 -13.47 20.45
N THR A 635 -7.71 -13.02 19.20
CA THR A 635 -8.54 -13.70 18.21
C THR A 635 -7.70 -14.71 17.45
N LEU A 636 -7.96 -16.00 17.68
CA LEU A 636 -7.29 -17.08 16.95
C LEU A 636 -8.13 -17.42 15.71
N GLU A 637 -7.53 -17.39 14.52
CA GLU A 637 -8.10 -18.14 13.39
C GLU A 637 -7.46 -19.52 13.32
N ASP A 638 -8.26 -20.53 13.62
CA ASP A 638 -7.81 -21.88 13.92
C ASP A 638 -7.95 -22.83 12.72
N HIS A 639 -6.81 -23.37 12.28
CA HIS A 639 -6.67 -24.32 11.18
C HIS A 639 -5.96 -25.62 11.66
N LEU A 640 -6.10 -25.99 12.94
CA LEU A 640 -5.36 -27.07 13.59
C LEU A 640 -6.13 -28.40 13.73
N THR A 641 -5.38 -29.49 13.91
CA THR A 641 -5.90 -30.79 14.37
C THR A 641 -6.20 -30.77 15.88
N GLN A 642 -6.97 -31.73 16.39
CA GLN A 642 -7.35 -31.78 17.81
C GLN A 642 -6.13 -31.88 18.76
N ASP A 643 -5.10 -32.62 18.38
CA ASP A 643 -3.87 -32.76 19.17
C ASP A 643 -3.07 -31.45 19.21
N LEU A 644 -3.00 -30.73 18.08
CA LEU A 644 -2.40 -29.40 18.04
C LEU A 644 -3.25 -28.36 18.79
N GLN A 645 -4.59 -28.45 18.77
CA GLN A 645 -5.46 -27.63 19.63
C GLN A 645 -5.20 -27.89 21.13
N ALA A 646 -5.02 -29.15 21.54
CA ALA A 646 -4.61 -29.48 22.90
C ALA A 646 -3.22 -28.90 23.24
N LYS A 647 -2.25 -28.97 22.32
CA LYS A 647 -0.94 -28.33 22.45
C LYS A 647 -1.05 -26.81 22.60
N VAL A 648 -1.92 -26.14 21.84
CA VAL A 648 -2.22 -24.70 22.00
C VAL A 648 -2.85 -24.41 23.35
N ALA A 649 -3.81 -25.22 23.82
CA ALA A 649 -4.41 -25.05 25.14
C ALA A 649 -3.35 -25.12 26.25
N GLN A 650 -2.40 -26.07 26.14
CA GLN A 650 -1.26 -26.18 27.04
C GLN A 650 -0.34 -24.94 26.94
N MET A 651 0.08 -24.54 25.74
CA MET A 651 0.92 -23.35 25.52
C MET A 651 0.31 -22.06 26.09
N VAL A 652 -0.98 -21.82 25.83
CA VAL A 652 -1.72 -20.65 26.33
C VAL A 652 -1.80 -20.67 27.85
N THR A 653 -2.18 -21.81 28.44
CA THR A 653 -2.32 -21.95 29.90
C THR A 653 -0.97 -21.79 30.62
N GLN A 654 0.10 -22.41 30.11
CA GLN A 654 1.45 -22.26 30.66
C GLN A 654 2.01 -20.85 30.46
N THR A 655 1.71 -20.19 29.33
CA THR A 655 2.22 -18.85 29.06
C THR A 655 1.54 -17.82 29.94
N PHE A 656 0.21 -17.75 29.95
CA PHE A 656 -0.52 -16.69 30.66
C PHE A 656 -0.77 -17.01 32.14
N GLY A 657 -0.98 -18.28 32.51
CA GLY A 657 -1.31 -18.66 33.88
C GLY A 657 -2.52 -17.89 34.42
N GLU A 658 -2.37 -17.25 35.57
CA GLU A 658 -3.42 -16.41 36.19
C GLU A 658 -3.85 -15.21 35.33
N MET A 659 -3.05 -14.77 34.35
CA MET A 659 -3.48 -13.74 33.39
C MET A 659 -4.60 -14.24 32.48
N LEU A 660 -4.77 -15.56 32.28
CA LEU A 660 -5.81 -16.09 31.40
C LEU A 660 -7.19 -15.98 32.07
N PHE A 661 -8.17 -15.43 31.34
CA PHE A 661 -9.58 -15.49 31.71
C PHE A 661 -10.33 -16.47 30.80
N TYR A 662 -11.10 -17.35 31.43
CA TYR A 662 -12.05 -18.26 30.81
C TYR A 662 -13.30 -18.38 31.71
N PRO A 663 -14.50 -18.58 31.14
CA PRO A 663 -15.75 -18.59 31.90
C PRO A 663 -15.98 -19.93 32.60
N GLU A 664 -16.69 -19.90 33.73
CA GLU A 664 -17.11 -21.12 34.46
C GLU A 664 -18.20 -21.92 33.72
N ALA A 665 -18.95 -21.28 32.83
CA ALA A 665 -20.01 -21.88 32.01
C ALA A 665 -19.68 -21.79 30.52
N GLU A 666 -20.12 -22.77 29.72
CA GLU A 666 -19.87 -22.84 28.26
C GLU A 666 -20.36 -21.63 27.47
N CYS A 667 -21.29 -20.83 28.01
CA CYS A 667 -21.65 -19.56 27.41
C CYS A 667 -22.00 -18.52 28.48
N LEU A 668 -21.53 -17.30 28.23
CA LEU A 668 -21.86 -16.12 29.00
C LEU A 668 -23.25 -15.59 28.59
N LYS A 669 -24.03 -15.12 29.57
CA LYS A 669 -25.29 -14.40 29.30
C LYS A 669 -25.04 -12.98 28.79
N GLU A 670 -23.96 -12.38 29.27
CA GLU A 670 -23.49 -11.01 29.03
C GLU A 670 -21.96 -11.00 29.20
N PHE A 671 -21.23 -10.10 28.53
CA PHE A 671 -19.79 -10.00 28.73
C PHE A 671 -19.47 -9.25 30.04
N PRO A 672 -18.45 -9.67 30.82
CA PRO A 672 -17.98 -8.88 31.97
C PRO A 672 -17.43 -7.52 31.52
N SER A 673 -17.17 -6.63 32.47
CA SER A 673 -16.68 -5.30 32.17
C SER A 673 -15.17 -5.25 31.90
N PRO A 674 -14.66 -4.19 31.24
CA PRO A 674 -13.22 -3.89 31.22
C PRO A 674 -12.60 -3.84 32.62
N GLU A 675 -13.32 -3.34 33.63
CA GLU A 675 -12.85 -3.22 35.02
C GLU A 675 -12.64 -4.59 35.68
N ASP A 676 -13.63 -5.49 35.59
CA ASP A 676 -13.56 -6.87 36.14
C ASP A 676 -12.42 -7.68 35.53
N LEU A 677 -12.07 -7.37 34.28
CA LEU A 677 -11.11 -8.08 33.46
C LEU A 677 -9.74 -7.36 33.38
N LYS A 678 -9.46 -6.43 34.29
CA LYS A 678 -8.13 -5.81 34.41
C LYS A 678 -7.03 -6.87 34.55
N TYR A 679 -5.96 -6.66 33.80
CA TYR A 679 -4.80 -7.55 33.68
C TYR A 679 -5.11 -8.98 33.18
N ARG A 680 -6.28 -9.19 32.53
CA ARG A 680 -6.66 -10.48 31.92
C ARG A 680 -6.43 -10.53 30.40
N VAL A 681 -6.11 -11.73 29.93
CA VAL A 681 -6.00 -12.13 28.52
C VAL A 681 -7.16 -13.08 28.20
N ILE A 682 -7.83 -12.87 27.08
CA ILE A 682 -9.13 -13.47 26.73
C ILE A 682 -9.02 -14.14 25.35
N LEU A 683 -9.35 -15.43 25.21
CA LEU A 683 -9.40 -16.07 23.89
C LEU A 683 -10.75 -15.89 23.18
N SER A 684 -10.70 -15.68 21.86
CA SER A 684 -11.89 -15.59 21.00
C SER A 684 -11.72 -16.32 19.68
N THR A 685 -12.33 -17.49 19.53
CA THR A 685 -12.27 -18.29 18.30
C THR A 685 -13.57 -19.09 18.05
N LYS A 686 -13.61 -19.85 16.96
CA LYS A 686 -14.69 -20.78 16.59
C LYS A 686 -14.60 -21.99 17.54
N PRO A 687 -15.68 -22.43 18.22
CA PRO A 687 -15.64 -23.68 18.97
C PRO A 687 -15.29 -24.88 18.06
N PRO A 688 -14.52 -25.88 18.54
CA PRO A 688 -14.18 -27.07 17.75
C PRO A 688 -15.41 -27.80 17.20
N LYS A 689 -15.28 -28.39 15.99
CA LYS A 689 -16.33 -29.23 15.39
C LYS A 689 -16.56 -30.49 16.24
N GLU A 690 -17.69 -30.57 16.94
CA GLU A 690 -18.12 -31.76 17.69
C GLU A 690 -18.43 -32.92 16.71
N TYR A 691 -17.52 -33.88 16.58
CA TYR A 691 -17.62 -34.96 15.59
C TYR A 691 -18.23 -36.23 16.17
N LEU A 692 -19.55 -36.39 16.00
CA LEU A 692 -20.30 -37.66 16.06
C LEU A 692 -20.38 -38.47 17.38
N GLU A 693 -20.63 -37.85 18.54
CA GLU A 693 -21.17 -38.57 19.73
C GLU A 693 -22.68 -38.32 19.96
N ALA A 694 -23.48 -38.36 18.89
CA ALA A 694 -24.95 -38.18 18.94
C ALA A 694 -25.74 -39.21 18.10
N LYS A 695 -25.23 -40.44 17.96
CA LYS A 695 -25.93 -41.57 17.32
C LYS A 695 -25.96 -42.85 18.15
N SER A 696 -26.22 -42.71 19.44
CA SER A 696 -26.93 -43.75 20.22
C SER A 696 -28.23 -43.15 20.77
N PHE A 697 -29.26 -43.98 20.96
CA PHE A 697 -30.58 -43.61 21.49
C PHE A 697 -31.41 -42.57 20.71
N LYS A 698 -31.91 -42.97 19.53
CA LYS A 698 -33.36 -42.97 19.25
C LYS A 698 -33.71 -43.97 18.14
N GLY A 699 -34.78 -44.73 18.36
CA GLY A 699 -35.21 -45.82 17.46
C GLY A 699 -36.23 -45.39 16.40
N ASN A 700 -36.54 -46.34 15.51
CA ASN A 700 -37.43 -46.22 14.35
C ASN A 700 -38.73 -45.42 14.58
N ASN A 701 -39.09 -44.54 13.64
CA ASN A 701 -40.22 -44.83 12.75
C ASN A 701 -40.26 -43.97 11.45
N SER A 702 -41.17 -44.34 10.56
CA SER A 702 -41.48 -43.80 9.21
C SER A 702 -41.84 -42.28 9.18
N GLN A 703 -42.02 -41.58 8.03
CA GLN A 703 -42.54 -41.99 6.71
C GLN A 703 -42.17 -41.00 5.56
N LYS A 704 -42.63 -41.26 4.31
CA LYS A 704 -42.27 -40.54 3.06
C LYS A 704 -43.29 -39.49 2.55
N GLY A 705 -42.78 -38.48 1.82
CA GLY A 705 -43.41 -37.61 0.80
C GLY A 705 -42.32 -36.66 0.22
N LYS A 706 -42.13 -36.31 -1.06
CA LYS A 706 -42.97 -36.17 -2.28
C LYS A 706 -44.11 -35.15 -2.12
N ASP A 707 -44.29 -34.11 -2.97
CA ASP A 707 -43.57 -33.53 -4.14
C ASP A 707 -43.76 -31.97 -4.10
N SER A 708 -43.42 -31.07 -5.05
CA SER A 708 -42.94 -31.10 -6.46
C SER A 708 -42.22 -29.78 -6.85
N ASP A 709 -41.48 -29.76 -7.98
CA ASP A 709 -40.99 -28.55 -8.67
C ASP A 709 -41.97 -28.07 -9.77
N GLU A 710 -41.84 -26.82 -10.27
CA GLU A 710 -42.14 -26.45 -11.66
C GLU A 710 -41.57 -25.06 -12.04
N ASP A 711 -40.79 -25.00 -13.13
CA ASP A 711 -40.30 -23.77 -13.80
C ASP A 711 -41.10 -23.50 -15.09
N GLU A 712 -41.30 -22.25 -15.50
CA GLU A 712 -41.55 -21.92 -16.92
C GLU A 712 -40.96 -20.56 -17.32
N TRP A 713 -40.44 -20.46 -18.56
CA TRP A 713 -39.71 -19.30 -19.07
C TRP A 713 -40.23 -18.82 -20.44
N GLY A 714 -40.49 -17.51 -20.53
CA GLY A 714 -40.13 -16.71 -21.71
C GLY A 714 -41.26 -16.14 -22.58
N LYS A 715 -41.19 -14.82 -22.84
CA LYS A 715 -41.12 -14.22 -24.19
C LYS A 715 -40.87 -12.71 -24.19
N GLU A 716 -40.13 -12.28 -25.20
CA GLU A 716 -39.83 -10.90 -25.64
C GLU A 716 -40.82 -10.44 -26.74
N PRO A 717 -40.73 -9.21 -27.31
CA PRO A 717 -40.42 -7.89 -26.71
C PRO A 717 -41.39 -6.76 -27.17
N SER A 718 -41.30 -5.57 -26.56
CA SER A 718 -41.62 -4.30 -27.24
C SER A 718 -40.94 -3.08 -26.60
N ASP A 719 -40.66 -2.07 -27.42
CA ASP A 719 -39.55 -1.10 -27.31
C ASP A 719 -39.72 0.15 -26.40
N LEU A 720 -38.56 0.80 -26.15
CA LEU A 720 -38.30 2.23 -25.84
C LEU A 720 -38.46 2.89 -24.43
N THR A 721 -37.28 3.33 -23.94
CA THR A 721 -36.97 4.58 -23.19
C THR A 721 -37.35 4.77 -21.71
N ALA A 722 -36.41 4.42 -20.80
CA ALA A 722 -35.64 5.38 -19.96
C ALA A 722 -34.82 4.63 -18.89
N TYR A 723 -33.53 4.93 -18.73
CA TYR A 723 -32.62 4.07 -17.96
C TYR A 723 -32.64 4.29 -16.43
N ARG A 724 -32.77 3.19 -15.70
CA ARG A 724 -32.48 3.00 -14.27
C ARG A 724 -31.81 1.64 -14.05
N GLU A 725 -31.22 1.48 -12.87
CA GLU A 725 -30.99 0.24 -12.10
C GLU A 725 -30.76 -1.09 -12.85
N SER A 726 -29.60 -1.71 -12.61
CA SER A 726 -29.34 -3.14 -12.90
C SER A 726 -28.55 -3.77 -11.75
N ASP A 727 -29.25 -4.22 -10.72
CA ASP A 727 -28.68 -4.99 -9.61
C ASP A 727 -28.62 -6.50 -9.92
N ASP A 728 -27.93 -7.22 -9.03
CA ASP A 728 -27.92 -8.68 -8.86
C ASP A 728 -27.65 -9.57 -10.09
N LYS A 729 -26.36 -9.90 -10.23
CA LYS A 729 -26.01 -11.34 -10.19
C LYS A 729 -25.51 -11.68 -8.80
N SER A 730 -26.12 -12.70 -8.20
CA SER A 730 -25.73 -13.23 -6.90
C SER A 730 -24.50 -14.13 -7.03
N ASP A 731 -23.31 -13.59 -6.83
CA ASP A 731 -22.10 -14.40 -6.63
C ASP A 731 -22.25 -15.21 -5.33
N SER A 732 -22.33 -16.53 -5.48
CA SER A 732 -22.34 -17.48 -4.35
C SER A 732 -20.92 -17.63 -3.82
N ASP A 733 -20.65 -17.09 -2.62
CA ASP A 733 -19.37 -17.24 -1.90
C ASP A 733 -19.15 -18.71 -1.48
N ASN A 734 -18.73 -19.56 -2.44
CA ASN A 734 -18.37 -20.95 -2.23
C ASN A 734 -17.12 -21.09 -1.35
N ASN A 735 -17.32 -20.97 -0.05
CA ASN A 735 -16.35 -21.37 0.97
C ASN A 735 -16.41 -22.90 1.12
N GLN A 736 -15.86 -23.61 0.12
CA GLN A 736 -15.53 -25.02 0.26
C GLN A 736 -14.30 -25.14 1.16
N ASP A 737 -14.55 -25.42 2.44
CA ASP A 737 -13.57 -26.00 3.35
C ASP A 737 -13.37 -27.47 2.90
N ASP A 738 -12.52 -27.72 1.90
CA ASP A 738 -12.32 -29.08 1.34
C ASP A 738 -11.85 -30.08 2.41
N GLU A 739 -12.39 -31.30 2.38
CA GLU A 739 -12.11 -32.35 3.36
C GLU A 739 -10.96 -33.25 2.89
N ASP A 740 -9.72 -32.89 3.25
CA ASP A 740 -8.54 -33.75 3.05
C ASP A 740 -8.71 -35.09 3.78
N ASN A 741 -8.81 -36.17 3.00
CA ASN A 741 -9.04 -37.53 3.48
C ASN A 741 -7.72 -38.33 3.53
N ASP A 742 -7.03 -38.30 4.68
CA ASP A 742 -5.75 -38.99 4.92
C ASP A 742 -5.92 -40.11 5.97
N ASP A 743 -5.97 -41.36 5.47
CA ASP A 743 -6.28 -42.57 6.25
C ASP A 743 -5.02 -43.09 6.96
N SER A 744 -4.86 -42.78 8.26
CA SER A 744 -3.72 -43.23 9.07
C SER A 744 -4.14 -43.89 10.40
N VAL A 745 -3.32 -44.83 10.87
CA VAL A 745 -3.75 -45.90 11.79
C VAL A 745 -3.92 -45.42 13.24
N ARG A 746 -5.07 -45.76 13.83
CA ARG A 746 -5.43 -45.45 15.23
C ARG A 746 -4.42 -45.96 16.26
N ILE A 747 -3.99 -45.07 17.16
CA ILE A 747 -3.65 -45.41 18.56
C ILE A 747 -4.49 -44.51 19.46
N SER A 748 -5.13 -45.08 20.48
CA SER A 748 -6.22 -44.41 21.22
C SER A 748 -5.82 -43.85 22.58
N HIS A 749 -5.84 -42.53 22.73
CA HIS A 749 -5.75 -41.81 24.01
C HIS A 749 -6.87 -40.76 24.16
N PRO A 750 -8.02 -41.11 24.78
CA PRO A 750 -9.14 -40.17 24.95
C PRO A 750 -9.03 -39.36 26.26
N ALA A 751 -8.72 -38.06 26.18
CA ALA A 751 -8.79 -37.16 27.34
C ALA A 751 -8.93 -35.65 27.05
N GLU A 752 -8.14 -35.08 26.13
CA GLU A 752 -7.73 -33.66 26.28
C GLU A 752 -8.42 -32.61 25.38
N ALA A 753 -9.12 -32.98 24.30
CA ALA A 753 -9.84 -32.03 23.45
C ALA A 753 -10.81 -31.07 24.20
N PRO A 754 -11.45 -31.44 25.33
CA PRO A 754 -12.24 -30.50 26.13
C PRO A 754 -11.44 -29.35 26.76
N ALA A 755 -10.11 -29.42 26.84
CA ALA A 755 -9.28 -28.34 27.39
C ALA A 755 -9.35 -27.07 26.52
N TYR A 756 -9.06 -27.18 25.23
CA TYR A 756 -9.02 -26.02 24.32
C TYR A 756 -10.35 -25.26 24.27
N ARG A 757 -11.48 -25.98 24.14
CA ARG A 757 -12.83 -25.40 24.15
C ARG A 757 -13.11 -24.60 25.42
N ARG A 758 -12.73 -25.11 26.59
CA ARG A 758 -12.96 -24.43 27.89
C ARG A 758 -12.21 -23.11 28.03
N LEU A 759 -11.14 -22.88 27.27
CA LEU A 759 -10.40 -21.61 27.29
C LEU A 759 -11.06 -20.50 26.44
N ILE A 760 -12.06 -20.82 25.61
CA ILE A 760 -12.66 -19.84 24.69
C ILE A 760 -13.73 -19.02 25.42
N ALA A 761 -13.38 -17.83 25.87
CA ALA A 761 -14.31 -16.93 26.55
C ALA A 761 -15.30 -16.21 25.61
N VAL A 762 -14.94 -16.05 24.32
CA VAL A 762 -15.74 -15.30 23.35
C VAL A 762 -15.93 -16.11 22.06
N HIS A 763 -16.99 -16.91 22.02
CA HIS A 763 -17.33 -17.79 20.90
C HIS A 763 -17.65 -17.03 19.61
N ALA A 764 -16.96 -17.38 18.52
CA ALA A 764 -17.24 -16.90 17.17
C ALA A 764 -18.24 -17.82 16.45
N GLY A 765 -19.32 -17.27 15.91
CA GLY A 765 -20.30 -18.01 15.11
C GLY A 765 -19.99 -17.96 13.60
N LYS A 766 -20.19 -19.06 12.87
CA LYS A 766 -20.38 -19.00 11.40
C LYS A 766 -21.79 -18.44 11.11
N PRO A 767 -21.97 -17.52 10.15
CA PRO A 767 -23.27 -17.19 9.58
C PRO A 767 -23.99 -18.45 9.07
N LYS A 768 -25.30 -18.56 9.32
CA LYS A 768 -26.18 -19.57 8.72
C LYS A 768 -27.56 -18.94 8.47
N GLY A 769 -28.11 -19.17 7.29
CA GLY A 769 -29.32 -18.47 6.83
C GLY A 769 -29.07 -17.03 6.40
N GLY A 770 -30.14 -16.32 6.02
CA GLY A 770 -30.08 -14.93 5.58
C GLY A 770 -29.68 -13.96 6.70
N LEU A 771 -29.20 -12.78 6.31
CA LEU A 771 -28.57 -11.78 7.22
C LEU A 771 -29.40 -11.46 8.47
N LYS A 772 -30.74 -11.42 8.35
CA LYS A 772 -31.67 -11.17 9.47
C LYS A 772 -31.61 -12.23 10.58
N GLU A 773 -31.40 -13.50 10.24
CA GLU A 773 -31.20 -14.58 11.24
C GLU A 773 -29.77 -14.55 11.82
N VAL A 774 -28.79 -14.08 11.03
CA VAL A 774 -27.39 -13.91 11.47
C VAL A 774 -27.24 -12.74 12.45
N LEU A 775 -28.03 -11.68 12.31
CA LEU A 775 -28.10 -10.52 13.22
C LEU A 775 -29.07 -10.71 14.41
N LYS A 776 -29.75 -11.86 14.49
CA LYS A 776 -30.71 -12.18 15.56
C LYS A 776 -30.02 -12.26 16.93
N VAL A 777 -30.59 -11.55 17.91
CA VAL A 777 -30.08 -11.51 19.29
C VAL A 777 -30.68 -12.63 20.13
N GLU A 778 -29.83 -13.38 20.85
CA GLU A 778 -30.24 -14.42 21.80
C GLU A 778 -30.31 -13.83 23.23
N ILE A 779 -31.43 -14.06 23.94
CA ILE A 779 -31.70 -13.41 25.24
C ILE A 779 -30.72 -13.86 26.32
N ASP A 780 -30.44 -15.15 26.43
CA ASP A 780 -29.56 -15.74 27.47
C ASP A 780 -28.11 -15.99 27.03
N LYS A 781 -27.67 -15.44 25.89
CA LYS A 781 -26.36 -15.74 25.31
C LYS A 781 -25.72 -14.52 24.65
N VAL A 782 -24.39 -14.43 24.68
CA VAL A 782 -23.60 -13.53 23.81
C VAL A 782 -22.76 -14.32 22.81
N ARG A 783 -22.51 -13.74 21.63
CA ARG A 783 -21.64 -14.30 20.58
C ARG A 783 -20.81 -13.21 19.88
N ARG A 784 -19.76 -13.62 19.17
CA ARG A 784 -19.05 -12.78 18.19
C ARG A 784 -19.48 -13.15 16.78
N LEU A 785 -19.89 -12.16 15.99
CA LEU A 785 -20.01 -12.24 14.54
C LEU A 785 -18.78 -11.59 13.89
N SER A 786 -18.28 -12.16 12.79
CA SER A 786 -17.25 -11.53 11.94
C SER A 786 -17.85 -11.26 10.56
N LEU A 787 -17.69 -10.04 10.04
CA LEU A 787 -18.07 -9.63 8.68
C LEU A 787 -16.89 -8.93 7.98
N SER A 788 -16.74 -9.15 6.67
CA SER A 788 -15.84 -8.34 5.85
C SER A 788 -16.38 -6.90 5.71
N GLU A 789 -15.53 -5.94 5.32
CA GLU A 789 -15.95 -4.56 5.07
C GLU A 789 -17.15 -4.47 4.11
N GLN A 790 -17.19 -5.30 3.06
CA GLN A 790 -18.25 -5.31 2.06
C GLN A 790 -19.54 -5.98 2.57
N ALA A 791 -19.42 -7.01 3.41
CA ALA A 791 -20.57 -7.62 4.06
C ALA A 791 -21.19 -6.66 5.10
N LEU A 792 -20.38 -5.84 5.78
CA LEU A 792 -20.87 -4.74 6.62
C LEU A 792 -21.54 -3.64 5.78
N GLU A 793 -20.95 -3.21 4.66
CA GLU A 793 -21.54 -2.19 3.78
C GLU A 793 -22.95 -2.63 3.32
N LYS A 794 -23.09 -3.84 2.77
CA LYS A 794 -24.40 -4.43 2.42
C LYS A 794 -25.35 -4.54 3.63
N ALA A 795 -24.85 -4.83 4.83
CA ALA A 795 -25.65 -4.96 6.04
C ALA A 795 -26.14 -3.60 6.58
N ALA A 796 -25.32 -2.56 6.53
CA ALA A 796 -25.69 -1.19 6.86
C ALA A 796 -26.76 -0.65 5.90
N GLU A 797 -26.61 -0.95 4.61
CA GLU A 797 -27.55 -0.52 3.56
C GLU A 797 -28.92 -1.22 3.67
N SER A 798 -28.96 -2.52 3.96
CA SER A 798 -30.21 -3.30 3.96
C SER A 798 -30.85 -3.53 5.35
N HIS A 799 -30.06 -3.58 6.42
CA HIS A 799 -30.47 -4.05 7.76
C HIS A 799 -29.85 -3.22 8.91
N GLY A 800 -29.50 -1.93 8.68
CA GLY A 800 -28.70 -1.13 9.62
C GLY A 800 -29.19 -1.11 11.08
N THR A 801 -30.50 -0.97 11.32
CA THR A 801 -31.08 -1.01 12.67
C THR A 801 -30.99 -2.39 13.34
N ASP A 802 -31.02 -3.48 12.58
CA ASP A 802 -30.75 -4.83 13.09
C ASP A 802 -29.26 -5.02 13.43
N VAL A 803 -28.34 -4.37 12.71
CA VAL A 803 -26.91 -4.33 13.07
C VAL A 803 -26.69 -3.57 14.38
N VAL A 804 -27.32 -2.40 14.55
CA VAL A 804 -27.27 -1.63 15.82
C VAL A 804 -27.83 -2.47 16.97
N ARG A 805 -29.00 -3.12 16.79
CA ARG A 805 -29.59 -3.98 17.83
C ARG A 805 -28.71 -5.19 18.16
N PHE A 806 -28.02 -5.75 17.17
CA PHE A 806 -27.06 -6.83 17.40
C PHE A 806 -25.88 -6.35 18.26
N THR A 807 -25.30 -5.18 17.96
CA THR A 807 -24.08 -4.68 18.65
C THR A 807 -24.32 -4.07 20.02
N GLN A 808 -25.56 -3.83 20.44
CA GLN A 808 -25.86 -3.50 21.85
C GLN A 808 -25.34 -4.61 22.78
N LYS A 809 -25.70 -5.87 22.48
CA LYS A 809 -25.38 -7.04 23.33
C LYS A 809 -24.20 -7.88 22.83
N ASN A 810 -24.02 -8.02 21.52
CA ASN A 810 -23.04 -8.95 20.92
C ASN A 810 -21.84 -8.21 20.34
N PHE A 811 -20.72 -8.91 20.15
CA PHE A 811 -19.59 -8.36 19.42
C PHE A 811 -19.78 -8.51 17.91
N LEU A 812 -19.64 -7.40 17.18
CA LEU A 812 -19.38 -7.40 15.74
C LEU A 812 -17.93 -7.06 15.47
N ARG A 813 -17.22 -8.02 14.87
CA ARG A 813 -15.90 -7.84 14.26
C ARG A 813 -16.05 -7.50 12.78
N VAL A 814 -15.34 -6.47 12.35
CA VAL A 814 -15.27 -6.02 10.96
C VAL A 814 -13.83 -6.15 10.50
N TYR A 815 -13.56 -6.78 9.35
CA TYR A 815 -12.19 -6.99 8.85
C TYR A 815 -12.01 -6.56 7.39
N PRO A 816 -10.78 -6.20 6.96
CA PRO A 816 -10.50 -5.80 5.59
C PRO A 816 -10.76 -6.96 4.61
N LYS A 817 -11.26 -6.67 3.42
CA LYS A 817 -11.46 -7.69 2.37
C LYS A 817 -10.13 -8.23 1.83
N GLY A 818 -10.09 -9.51 1.45
CA GLY A 818 -8.88 -10.20 0.97
C GLY A 818 -8.20 -9.55 -0.25
N THR A 819 -8.94 -8.80 -1.09
CA THR A 819 -8.35 -8.03 -2.20
C THR A 819 -7.49 -6.83 -1.76
N ARG A 820 -7.36 -6.55 -0.45
CA ARG A 820 -6.42 -5.58 0.13
C ARG A 820 -5.05 -6.19 0.41
N PHE A 821 -4.49 -6.92 -0.55
CA PHE A 821 -3.17 -7.58 -0.47
C PHE A 821 -2.04 -6.64 -0.02
N ASN A 822 -2.14 -5.34 -0.32
CA ASN A 822 -1.20 -4.30 0.10
C ASN A 822 -1.33 -3.83 1.56
N SER A 823 -2.14 -4.51 2.39
CA SER A 823 -2.44 -4.15 3.79
C SER A 823 -3.03 -2.74 3.97
N SER A 824 -3.74 -2.25 2.95
CA SER A 824 -4.57 -1.05 3.07
C SER A 824 -5.77 -1.25 4.01
N ASN A 825 -6.40 -0.17 4.44
CA ASN A 825 -7.54 -0.18 5.37
C ASN A 825 -8.78 0.50 4.76
N TYR A 826 -9.96 0.07 5.21
CA TYR A 826 -11.28 0.61 4.83
C TYR A 826 -11.64 1.88 5.64
N LYS A 827 -12.86 2.41 5.53
CA LYS A 827 -13.32 3.53 6.39
C LYS A 827 -13.94 2.97 7.67
N PRO A 828 -13.47 3.31 8.89
CA PRO A 828 -13.97 2.69 10.11
C PRO A 828 -15.37 3.17 10.52
N LEU A 829 -15.78 4.35 10.03
CA LEU A 829 -17.01 5.06 10.41
C LEU A 829 -18.29 4.21 10.26
N ILE A 830 -18.40 3.41 9.19
CA ILE A 830 -19.59 2.56 8.97
C ILE A 830 -19.75 1.55 10.12
N GLY A 831 -18.64 0.99 10.61
CA GLY A 831 -18.64 0.09 11.77
C GLY A 831 -19.07 0.81 13.05
N TRP A 832 -18.44 1.95 13.36
CA TRP A 832 -18.74 2.70 14.58
C TRP A 832 -20.16 3.27 14.61
N MET A 833 -20.69 3.76 13.48
CA MET A 833 -22.08 4.20 13.35
C MET A 833 -23.09 3.10 13.63
N HIS A 834 -22.75 1.83 13.37
CA HIS A 834 -23.58 0.66 13.67
C HIS A 834 -23.18 -0.04 14.97
N GLY A 835 -22.40 0.64 15.83
CA GLY A 835 -21.99 0.15 17.15
C GLY A 835 -20.96 -0.99 17.16
N ALA A 836 -20.35 -1.32 16.02
CA ALA A 836 -19.41 -2.44 15.89
C ALA A 836 -18.13 -2.18 16.70
N GLN A 837 -17.84 -3.09 17.63
CA GLN A 837 -16.80 -2.91 18.63
C GLN A 837 -15.40 -3.22 18.09
N MET A 838 -15.28 -4.29 17.28
CA MET A 838 -14.00 -4.84 16.84
C MET A 838 -13.73 -4.49 15.37
N VAL A 839 -13.57 -3.20 15.09
CA VAL A 839 -13.21 -2.67 13.76
C VAL A 839 -11.71 -2.91 13.52
N ALA A 840 -11.39 -4.05 12.90
CA ALA A 840 -10.04 -4.59 12.76
C ALA A 840 -9.26 -3.94 11.62
N PHE A 841 -8.04 -3.48 11.92
CA PHE A 841 -7.19 -2.70 11.02
C PHE A 841 -5.78 -3.27 10.89
N ASN A 842 -5.22 -3.23 9.68
CA ASN A 842 -3.81 -3.52 9.40
C ASN A 842 -2.93 -2.41 10.00
N MET A 843 -2.34 -2.65 11.18
CA MET A 843 -1.57 -1.67 11.96
C MET A 843 -0.17 -1.38 11.40
N GLN A 844 0.35 -2.26 10.54
CA GLN A 844 1.60 -2.11 9.80
C GLN A 844 1.47 -1.20 8.56
N GLY A 845 0.24 -0.83 8.18
CA GLY A 845 -0.06 0.11 7.09
C GLY A 845 0.14 1.58 7.48
N TYR A 846 -0.37 2.49 6.63
CA TYR A 846 -0.34 3.94 6.88
C TYR A 846 -1.49 4.67 6.15
N GLY A 847 -1.63 5.98 6.43
CA GLY A 847 -2.56 6.86 5.73
C GLY A 847 -3.93 7.06 6.38
N ARG A 848 -4.76 7.88 5.73
CA ARG A 848 -5.97 8.54 6.30
C ARG A 848 -6.86 7.65 7.16
N SER A 849 -7.23 6.44 6.73
CA SER A 849 -8.08 5.55 7.54
C SER A 849 -7.44 5.15 8.87
N LEU A 850 -6.14 4.85 8.86
CA LEU A 850 -5.40 4.48 10.07
C LEU A 850 -5.19 5.71 10.97
N TRP A 851 -5.13 6.92 10.41
CA TRP A 851 -5.15 8.15 11.20
C TRP A 851 -6.48 8.35 11.95
N LEU A 852 -7.63 7.97 11.35
CA LEU A 852 -8.92 7.93 12.08
C LEU A 852 -8.91 6.88 13.19
N MET A 853 -8.32 5.71 12.92
CA MET A 853 -8.17 4.64 13.90
C MET A 853 -7.36 5.11 15.13
N HIS A 854 -6.22 5.77 14.89
CA HIS A 854 -5.41 6.39 15.94
C HIS A 854 -6.12 7.57 16.62
N GLY A 855 -6.89 8.38 15.88
CA GLY A 855 -7.66 9.50 16.43
C GLY A 855 -8.72 9.04 17.42
N MET A 856 -9.56 8.08 17.02
CA MET A 856 -10.62 7.51 17.85
C MET A 856 -10.07 6.91 19.15
N PHE A 857 -8.96 6.17 19.09
CA PHE A 857 -8.39 5.49 20.26
C PHE A 857 -7.35 6.32 21.04
N ARG A 858 -7.30 7.64 20.80
CA ARG A 858 -6.76 8.62 21.76
C ARG A 858 -7.77 8.98 22.86
N SER A 859 -9.07 8.71 22.65
CA SER A 859 -10.11 8.87 23.68
C SER A 859 -9.76 8.13 24.97
N ASN A 860 -10.36 8.53 26.09
CA ASN A 860 -10.35 7.84 27.37
C ASN A 860 -8.92 7.53 27.87
N GLY A 861 -8.04 8.54 27.78
CA GLY A 861 -6.63 8.41 28.16
C GLY A 861 -5.81 7.46 27.28
N GLY A 862 -6.27 7.14 26.06
CA GLY A 862 -5.58 6.25 25.13
C GLY A 862 -5.62 4.77 25.53
N CYS A 863 -6.46 4.38 26.48
CA CYS A 863 -6.43 3.04 27.10
C CYS A 863 -6.94 1.89 26.20
N GLY A 864 -7.32 2.17 24.96
CA GLY A 864 -7.76 1.18 23.97
C GLY A 864 -9.22 0.73 24.07
N TYR A 865 -9.97 1.23 25.04
CA TYR A 865 -11.41 1.02 25.22
C TYR A 865 -12.14 2.37 25.29
N VAL A 866 -13.15 2.55 24.44
CA VAL A 866 -13.91 3.82 24.33
C VAL A 866 -15.39 3.48 24.45
N LYS A 867 -16.07 3.98 25.49
CA LYS A 867 -17.49 3.69 25.71
C LYS A 867 -18.31 4.21 24.53
N LYS A 868 -19.26 3.43 24.05
CA LYS A 868 -20.16 3.84 22.96
C LYS A 868 -21.09 4.98 23.44
N PRO A 869 -21.59 5.83 22.53
CA PRO A 869 -22.69 6.74 22.84
C PRO A 869 -23.95 5.97 23.27
N ASP A 870 -24.76 6.56 24.15
CA ASP A 870 -25.95 5.90 24.73
C ASP A 870 -26.95 5.40 23.69
N PHE A 871 -27.08 6.09 22.55
CA PHE A 871 -27.95 5.68 21.43
C PHE A 871 -27.47 4.42 20.68
N LEU A 872 -26.25 3.94 20.93
CA LEU A 872 -25.71 2.66 20.43
C LEU A 872 -25.59 1.57 21.52
N MET A 873 -26.16 1.82 22.70
CA MET A 873 -26.21 0.88 23.83
C MET A 873 -27.66 0.61 24.27
N ASN A 874 -28.46 1.66 24.38
CA ASN A 874 -29.81 1.59 24.93
C ASN A 874 -30.85 1.34 23.83
N VAL A 875 -31.90 0.60 24.18
CA VAL A 875 -33.13 0.46 23.38
C VAL A 875 -34.13 1.52 23.86
N GLY A 876 -34.77 2.22 22.93
CA GLY A 876 -35.79 3.22 23.23
C GLY A 876 -37.16 2.61 23.54
N PRO A 877 -38.19 3.46 23.77
CA PRO A 877 -39.58 3.03 23.80
C PRO A 877 -39.95 2.20 22.56
N ASP A 878 -40.89 1.28 22.72
CA ASP A 878 -41.44 0.43 21.65
C ASP A 878 -40.40 -0.34 20.81
N ASN A 879 -39.24 -0.67 21.41
CA ASN A 879 -38.11 -1.37 20.78
C ASN A 879 -37.47 -0.59 19.60
N HIS A 880 -37.65 0.74 19.58
CA HIS A 880 -36.94 1.64 18.67
C HIS A 880 -35.43 1.63 18.99
N VAL A 881 -34.62 1.67 17.94
CA VAL A 881 -33.15 1.76 18.01
C VAL A 881 -32.68 2.77 16.97
N PHE A 882 -31.53 3.40 17.23
CA PHE A 882 -30.91 4.39 16.36
C PHE A 882 -30.76 3.86 14.92
N ASP A 883 -31.32 4.58 13.94
CA ASP A 883 -31.03 4.37 12.51
C ASP A 883 -29.95 5.37 12.05
N PRO A 884 -28.74 4.91 11.65
CA PRO A 884 -27.69 5.79 11.17
C PRO A 884 -27.99 6.53 9.84
N LYS A 885 -29.17 6.33 9.24
CA LYS A 885 -29.68 7.04 8.06
C LYS A 885 -30.62 8.21 8.41
N GLU A 886 -31.05 8.37 9.66
CA GLU A 886 -31.95 9.46 10.05
C GLU A 886 -31.27 10.85 9.94
N ASN A 887 -32.02 11.84 9.46
CA ASN A 887 -31.57 13.23 9.39
C ASN A 887 -31.74 13.90 10.75
N LEU A 888 -30.70 13.85 11.56
CA LEU A 888 -30.68 14.41 12.92
C LEU A 888 -30.43 15.93 12.90
N PRO A 889 -30.99 16.69 13.86
CA PRO A 889 -30.65 18.11 14.03
C PRO A 889 -29.21 18.29 14.52
N VAL A 890 -28.65 19.48 14.30
CA VAL A 890 -27.34 19.87 14.86
C VAL A 890 -27.45 19.93 16.38
N LYS A 891 -26.63 19.13 17.09
CA LYS A 891 -26.56 19.10 18.55
C LYS A 891 -25.56 20.11 19.13
N LYS A 892 -24.47 20.39 18.39
CA LYS A 892 -23.32 21.19 18.87
C LYS A 892 -22.58 21.79 17.67
N THR A 893 -22.05 23.01 17.79
CA THR A 893 -21.12 23.58 16.80
C THR A 893 -19.71 23.59 17.40
N LEU A 894 -18.75 22.97 16.72
CA LEU A 894 -17.34 23.13 17.04
C LEU A 894 -16.78 24.33 16.26
N LYS A 895 -16.29 25.33 16.97
CA LYS A 895 -15.52 26.47 16.44
C LYS A 895 -14.03 26.20 16.63
N VAL A 896 -13.26 26.34 15.56
CA VAL A 896 -11.81 26.09 15.54
C VAL A 896 -11.07 27.28 14.95
N LYS A 897 -10.20 27.93 15.72
CA LYS A 897 -9.26 28.95 15.20
C LYS A 897 -7.88 28.33 15.03
N VAL A 898 -7.33 28.37 13.82
CA VAL A 898 -5.95 27.97 13.51
C VAL A 898 -5.07 29.20 13.66
N TYR A 899 -4.33 29.30 14.77
CA TYR A 899 -3.45 30.43 15.01
C TYR A 899 -2.20 30.34 14.13
N MET A 900 -1.33 29.37 14.42
CA MET A 900 -0.01 29.28 13.82
C MET A 900 0.62 27.88 14.01
N GLY A 901 1.74 27.61 13.36
CA GLY A 901 2.54 26.41 13.55
C GLY A 901 4.03 26.70 13.76
N ASP A 902 4.72 25.75 14.39
CA ASP A 902 6.15 25.82 14.72
C ASP A 902 6.77 24.40 14.80
N GLY A 903 8.11 24.32 14.76
CA GLY A 903 8.91 23.13 15.03
C GLY A 903 9.44 22.39 13.80
N TRP A 904 8.95 22.69 12.60
CA TRP A 904 9.45 22.05 11.37
C TRP A 904 10.94 22.29 11.12
N HIS A 905 11.45 23.47 11.48
CA HIS A 905 12.87 23.83 11.30
C HIS A 905 13.82 23.10 12.29
N LEU A 906 13.27 22.39 13.29
CA LEU A 906 14.01 21.58 14.27
C LEU A 906 14.01 20.10 13.88
N ASP A 907 12.88 19.60 13.37
CA ASP A 907 12.69 18.18 13.02
C ASP A 907 13.10 17.86 11.57
N PHE A 908 13.18 18.86 10.68
CA PHE A 908 13.49 18.69 9.26
C PHE A 908 14.70 19.53 8.82
N LYS A 909 15.38 19.07 7.76
CA LYS A 909 16.45 19.85 7.11
C LYS A 909 15.87 21.08 6.42
N GLN A 910 16.64 22.16 6.38
CA GLN A 910 16.29 23.42 5.70
C GLN A 910 15.86 23.23 4.23
N THR A 911 16.36 22.21 3.53
CA THR A 911 16.01 21.89 2.13
C THR A 911 15.12 20.65 2.02
N HIS A 912 14.25 20.38 3.00
CA HIS A 912 13.41 19.18 3.00
C HIS A 912 12.16 19.31 2.10
N PHE A 913 11.45 20.44 2.19
CA PHE A 913 10.22 20.69 1.43
C PHE A 913 10.49 21.44 0.12
N ASP A 914 11.47 22.35 0.10
CA ASP A 914 11.85 23.16 -1.07
C ASP A 914 13.38 23.34 -1.04
N LEU A 915 14.01 23.27 -2.22
CA LEU A 915 15.48 23.35 -2.39
C LEU A 915 16.00 24.79 -2.38
N TYR A 916 15.15 25.77 -2.70
CA TYR A 916 15.52 27.16 -3.02
C TYR A 916 14.80 28.20 -2.16
N SER A 917 13.75 27.79 -1.45
CA SER A 917 12.91 28.64 -0.60
C SER A 917 12.52 27.92 0.71
N PRO A 918 12.14 28.64 1.77
CA PRO A 918 11.35 28.08 2.86
C PRO A 918 9.96 27.58 2.38
N PRO A 919 9.26 26.77 3.19
CA PRO A 919 8.01 26.14 2.79
C PRO A 919 6.81 27.10 2.70
N ASP A 920 5.93 26.85 1.72
CA ASP A 920 4.63 27.50 1.52
C ASP A 920 3.50 26.78 2.31
N PHE A 921 3.57 26.76 3.64
CA PHE A 921 2.65 25.94 4.44
C PHE A 921 1.18 26.42 4.45
N TYR A 922 0.24 25.47 4.39
CA TYR A 922 -1.18 25.67 4.66
C TYR A 922 -1.79 24.52 5.48
N THR A 923 -2.80 24.84 6.31
CA THR A 923 -3.48 23.88 7.18
C THR A 923 -4.88 23.56 6.67
N ARG A 924 -5.28 22.29 6.74
CA ARG A 924 -6.61 21.78 6.40
C ARG A 924 -7.27 21.26 7.67
N VAL A 925 -8.45 21.77 8.01
CA VAL A 925 -9.21 21.42 9.22
C VAL A 925 -10.60 20.96 8.84
N GLY A 926 -11.06 19.84 9.40
CA GLY A 926 -12.34 19.24 9.01
C GLY A 926 -12.76 18.10 9.90
N ILE A 927 -13.92 17.53 9.58
CA ILE A 927 -14.58 16.49 10.37
C ILE A 927 -14.65 15.19 9.56
N ALA A 928 -14.46 14.06 10.24
CA ALA A 928 -14.89 12.75 9.79
C ALA A 928 -15.86 12.19 10.85
N GLY A 929 -17.05 11.77 10.44
CA GLY A 929 -18.13 11.36 11.34
C GLY A 929 -19.28 10.76 10.54
N VAL A 930 -20.52 10.97 10.99
CA VAL A 930 -21.72 10.67 10.18
C VAL A 930 -21.72 11.50 8.88
N PRO A 931 -22.31 11.02 7.77
CA PRO A 931 -22.21 11.68 6.46
C PRO A 931 -22.60 13.17 6.44
N ALA A 932 -23.58 13.58 7.25
CA ALA A 932 -24.02 14.98 7.36
C ALA A 932 -22.93 15.92 7.94
N ASP A 933 -22.06 15.39 8.80
CA ASP A 933 -21.04 16.18 9.51
C ASP A 933 -19.71 16.25 8.71
N VAL A 934 -19.55 15.46 7.65
CA VAL A 934 -18.27 15.35 6.91
C VAL A 934 -18.01 16.59 6.07
N THR A 935 -17.05 17.41 6.50
CA THR A 935 -16.60 18.61 5.78
C THR A 935 -15.10 18.86 5.96
N MET A 936 -14.48 19.59 5.04
CA MET A 936 -13.04 19.84 5.02
C MET A 936 -12.75 21.26 4.54
N LYS A 937 -12.23 22.10 5.42
CA LYS A 937 -11.87 23.50 5.17
C LYS A 937 -10.34 23.65 5.11
N LYS A 938 -9.84 24.77 4.57
CA LYS A 938 -8.41 25.07 4.51
C LYS A 938 -8.13 26.54 4.81
N THR A 939 -6.99 26.82 5.41
CA THR A 939 -6.41 28.16 5.52
C THR A 939 -5.92 28.63 4.14
N ARG A 940 -5.55 29.91 4.06
CA ARG A 940 -4.61 30.39 3.03
C ARG A 940 -3.24 29.76 3.25
N LYS A 941 -2.42 29.69 2.20
CA LYS A 941 -0.99 29.38 2.34
C LYS A 941 -0.23 30.59 2.90
N LYS A 942 0.88 30.33 3.57
CA LYS A 942 1.83 31.34 4.04
C LYS A 942 3.16 31.03 3.38
N GLU A 943 3.54 31.88 2.43
CA GLU A 943 4.69 31.68 1.55
C GLU A 943 6.01 31.95 2.28
N ASP A 944 7.07 31.24 1.89
CA ASP A 944 8.43 31.42 2.43
C ASP A 944 8.55 31.42 3.99
N ASN A 945 7.79 30.60 4.73
CA ASN A 945 7.78 30.68 6.22
C ASN A 945 7.76 29.35 6.99
N TRP A 946 8.79 29.12 7.83
CA TRP A 946 8.93 27.98 8.75
C TRP A 946 8.07 28.06 10.03
N THR A 947 7.61 29.25 10.41
CA THR A 947 6.76 29.54 11.57
C THR A 947 5.48 30.26 11.10
N PRO A 948 4.62 29.60 10.30
CA PRO A 948 3.48 30.22 9.63
C PRO A 948 2.40 30.63 10.64
N VAL A 949 2.00 31.91 10.60
CA VAL A 949 0.82 32.44 11.31
C VAL A 949 -0.34 32.55 10.32
N TRP A 950 -1.42 31.81 10.55
CA TRP A 950 -2.63 31.86 9.71
C TRP A 950 -3.66 32.84 10.25
N ASP A 951 -4.02 32.70 11.53
CA ASP A 951 -5.10 33.41 12.25
C ASP A 951 -6.50 33.26 11.61
N GLU A 952 -6.85 32.05 11.17
CA GLU A 952 -8.11 31.77 10.44
C GLU A 952 -9.05 30.85 11.23
N GLU A 953 -10.36 31.15 11.20
CA GLU A 953 -11.40 30.47 12.00
C GLU A 953 -12.41 29.70 11.14
N PHE A 954 -12.84 28.54 11.65
CA PHE A 954 -13.75 27.62 10.97
C PHE A 954 -14.83 27.10 11.94
N LEU A 955 -16.11 27.23 11.55
CA LEU A 955 -17.25 26.61 12.24
C LEU A 955 -17.60 25.24 11.65
N PHE A 956 -17.95 24.29 12.50
CA PHE A 956 -18.34 22.92 12.14
C PHE A 956 -19.62 22.54 12.93
N PRO A 957 -20.82 22.65 12.35
CA PRO A 957 -22.04 22.12 12.96
C PRO A 957 -21.99 20.59 12.96
N LEU A 958 -22.40 19.96 14.06
CA LEU A 958 -22.34 18.51 14.26
C LEU A 958 -23.70 17.96 14.70
N THR A 959 -24.20 16.99 13.95
CA THR A 959 -25.42 16.22 14.25
C THR A 959 -25.12 15.04 15.18
N VAL A 960 -23.93 14.43 15.06
CA VAL A 960 -23.45 13.36 15.95
C VAL A 960 -22.01 13.65 16.41
N PRO A 961 -21.80 14.69 17.25
CA PRO A 961 -20.49 15.01 17.82
C PRO A 961 -19.85 13.86 18.60
N GLU A 962 -20.66 12.90 19.09
CA GLU A 962 -20.20 11.72 19.85
C GLU A 962 -19.46 10.69 18.97
N LEU A 963 -19.58 10.78 17.64
CA LEU A 963 -18.84 9.97 16.66
C LEU A 963 -17.97 10.83 15.72
N ALA A 964 -17.86 12.13 15.98
CA ALA A 964 -17.10 13.06 15.16
C ALA A 964 -15.62 13.07 15.55
N LEU A 965 -14.74 12.96 14.55
CA LEU A 965 -13.29 13.10 14.66
C LEU A 965 -12.85 14.38 13.95
N LEU A 966 -12.23 15.29 14.69
CA LEU A 966 -11.51 16.43 14.14
C LEU A 966 -10.24 15.93 13.43
N ARG A 967 -10.06 16.34 12.18
CA ARG A 967 -8.89 16.07 11.35
C ARG A 967 -8.17 17.35 11.02
N ILE A 968 -6.86 17.32 11.21
CA ILE A 968 -5.94 18.41 10.91
C ILE A 968 -4.85 17.83 10.01
N GLU A 969 -4.59 18.45 8.86
CA GLU A 969 -3.50 18.07 7.95
C GLU A 969 -2.77 19.35 7.52
N VAL A 970 -1.45 19.41 7.66
CA VAL A 970 -0.62 20.51 7.14
C VAL A 970 0.12 20.02 5.91
N HIS A 971 0.12 20.83 4.86
CA HIS A 971 0.80 20.55 3.60
C HIS A 971 1.62 21.77 3.16
N GLU A 972 2.71 21.54 2.45
CA GLU A 972 3.42 22.55 1.67
C GLU A 972 2.79 22.63 0.26
N TYR A 973 2.83 23.80 -0.38
CA TYR A 973 2.23 24.02 -1.69
C TYR A 973 3.28 24.10 -2.82
N ASP A 974 3.27 23.08 -3.68
CA ASP A 974 4.04 23.04 -4.93
C ASP A 974 3.16 23.54 -6.11
N MET A 975 3.78 24.23 -7.08
CA MET A 975 3.10 24.76 -8.27
C MET A 975 3.09 23.78 -9.47
N SER A 976 3.86 22.71 -9.37
CA SER A 976 4.26 21.80 -10.45
C SER A 976 4.10 20.32 -10.09
N GLU A 977 4.31 19.96 -8.83
CA GLU A 977 4.10 18.61 -8.32
C GLU A 977 2.80 18.51 -7.51
N LYS A 978 2.80 17.75 -6.41
CA LYS A 978 1.64 17.54 -5.55
C LYS A 978 2.02 17.90 -4.13
N ASP A 979 1.31 18.87 -3.56
CA ASP A 979 1.36 19.34 -2.17
C ASP A 979 1.98 18.33 -1.20
N ASP A 980 3.14 18.67 -0.64
CA ASP A 980 3.90 17.73 0.18
C ASP A 980 3.45 17.73 1.65
N PHE A 981 3.53 16.58 2.28
CA PHE A 981 2.91 16.34 3.59
C PHE A 981 3.80 16.81 4.73
N ALA A 982 3.39 17.92 5.38
CA ALA A 982 4.09 18.50 6.52
C ALA A 982 3.62 17.97 7.89
N GLY A 983 2.48 17.28 7.96
CA GLY A 983 2.03 16.55 9.14
C GLY A 983 0.52 16.36 9.23
N GLN A 984 0.05 15.52 10.14
CA GLN A 984 -1.37 15.39 10.48
C GLN A 984 -1.60 15.25 11.98
N SER A 985 -2.82 15.54 12.43
CA SER A 985 -3.30 15.09 13.74
C SER A 985 -4.81 14.81 13.67
N CYS A 986 -5.26 13.86 14.48
CA CYS A 986 -6.67 13.46 14.54
C CYS A 986 -7.07 13.30 16.01
N PHE A 987 -8.24 13.81 16.38
CA PHE A 987 -8.77 13.81 17.74
C PHE A 987 -10.29 13.58 17.75
N PRO A 988 -10.85 12.91 18.77
CA PRO A 988 -12.30 12.82 18.98
C PRO A 988 -12.84 14.19 19.40
N VAL A 989 -13.94 14.64 18.80
CA VAL A 989 -14.52 15.96 19.13
C VAL A 989 -15.10 15.98 20.55
N SER A 990 -15.63 14.86 21.03
CA SER A 990 -16.09 14.68 22.42
C SER A 990 -15.00 14.88 23.48
N GLU A 991 -13.74 14.72 23.11
CA GLU A 991 -12.57 14.75 24.00
C GLU A 991 -11.77 16.06 23.91
N LEU A 992 -12.14 16.97 23.00
CA LEU A 992 -11.45 18.24 22.83
C LEU A 992 -11.65 19.16 24.03
N ARG A 993 -10.54 19.53 24.67
CA ARG A 993 -10.49 20.58 25.70
C ARG A 993 -10.62 21.94 25.04
N GLU A 994 -11.54 22.77 25.54
CA GLU A 994 -11.76 24.13 25.04
C GLU A 994 -10.57 25.06 25.32
N GLY A 995 -10.58 26.25 24.70
CA GLY A 995 -9.54 27.26 24.81
C GLY A 995 -8.36 27.05 23.86
N ILE A 996 -7.24 27.71 24.18
CA ILE A 996 -6.05 27.78 23.33
C ILE A 996 -5.13 26.60 23.67
N ARG A 997 -4.96 25.63 22.76
CA ARG A 997 -4.26 24.35 22.96
C ARG A 997 -3.08 24.15 22.02
N ALA A 998 -2.06 23.42 22.50
CA ALA A 998 -0.93 22.97 21.70
C ALA A 998 -1.25 21.62 21.03
N VAL A 999 -1.36 21.62 19.71
CA VAL A 999 -1.70 20.44 18.91
C VAL A 999 -0.43 19.84 18.30
N PRO A 1000 0.11 18.72 18.82
CA PRO A 1000 1.24 18.04 18.21
C PRO A 1000 0.84 17.40 16.87
N LEU A 1001 1.76 17.43 15.90
CA LEU A 1001 1.60 16.75 14.61
C LEU A 1001 2.34 15.41 14.57
N PHE A 1002 1.91 14.58 13.62
CA PHE A 1002 2.33 13.19 13.43
C PHE A 1002 2.66 12.94 11.95
N ASP A 1003 3.55 11.97 11.71
CA ASP A 1003 3.99 11.58 10.37
C ASP A 1003 2.92 10.79 9.59
N ARG A 1004 3.27 10.34 8.37
CA ARG A 1004 2.35 9.53 7.53
C ARG A 1004 1.99 8.18 8.18
N LYS A 1005 2.85 7.61 9.04
CA LYS A 1005 2.67 6.34 9.79
C LYS A 1005 1.97 6.51 11.15
N GLY A 1006 1.71 7.76 11.58
CA GLY A 1006 1.09 8.07 12.87
C GLY A 1006 2.07 8.16 14.04
N GLU A 1007 3.38 8.23 13.79
CA GLU A 1007 4.39 8.51 14.83
C GLU A 1007 4.43 10.02 15.14
N LYS A 1008 4.65 10.39 16.41
CA LYS A 1008 4.67 11.80 16.84
C LYS A 1008 5.96 12.49 16.36
N PHE A 1009 5.85 13.71 15.83
CA PHE A 1009 7.02 14.57 15.65
C PHE A 1009 7.55 15.06 17.01
N ASN A 1010 8.85 15.38 17.09
CA ASN A 1010 9.46 15.80 18.36
C ASN A 1010 9.07 17.24 18.71
N SER A 1011 9.15 18.12 17.70
CA SER A 1011 9.00 19.57 17.86
C SER A 1011 7.77 20.12 17.16
N VAL A 1012 7.32 19.48 16.08
CA VAL A 1012 6.27 20.01 15.18
C VAL A 1012 4.89 20.05 15.86
N ARG A 1013 4.31 21.25 15.94
CA ARG A 1013 3.05 21.51 16.62
C ARG A 1013 2.35 22.77 16.11
N LEU A 1014 1.02 22.80 16.24
CA LEU A 1014 0.19 23.97 15.98
C LEU A 1014 -0.31 24.58 17.29
N LEU A 1015 -0.55 25.88 17.29
CA LEU A 1015 -1.38 26.55 18.29
C LEU A 1015 -2.79 26.71 17.70
N MET A 1016 -3.82 26.30 18.44
CA MET A 1016 -5.22 26.32 17.97
C MET A 1016 -6.18 26.67 19.10
N ARG A 1017 -7.32 27.30 18.80
CA ARG A 1017 -8.43 27.47 19.76
C ARG A 1017 -9.56 26.49 19.43
N PHE A 1018 -10.10 25.85 20.45
CA PHE A 1018 -11.34 25.07 20.39
C PHE A 1018 -12.41 25.73 21.26
N GLU A 1019 -13.64 25.79 20.77
CA GLU A 1019 -14.77 26.45 21.44
C GLU A 1019 -16.06 25.79 20.96
N PHE A 1020 -16.99 25.51 21.86
CA PHE A 1020 -18.29 24.96 21.51
C PHE A 1020 -19.39 26.01 21.58
N VAL A 1021 -20.23 26.05 20.53
CA VAL A 1021 -21.29 27.05 20.29
C VAL A 1021 -22.60 26.36 19.96
#